data_AF-A0A1A1VTB8-F1
#
_entry.id   AF-A0A1A1VTB8-F1
#
_cell.length_a   1.000
_cell.length_b   1.000
_cell.length_c   1.000
_cell.angle_alpha   90.00
_cell.angle_beta   90.00
_cell.angle_gamma   90.00
#
_symmetry.space_group_name_H-M   'P 1'
#
loop_
_entity.id
_entity.type
_entity.pdbx_description
1 polymer ?
#
loop_
_entity_poly.entity_id
_entity_poly.type
_entity_poly.pdbx_seq_one_letter_code
_entity_poly.pdbx_strand_id
1 'polypeptide(L)'
;MVEASEGTLEPIGAVQRTLVGREATEPMRADIRLLGAILGDTVREQNGQEVFELVERARVESFRVRRSEIDRAELARMFEGIDIHQAVPVIRAFSHFALLANVAEDIHRGRRRAVHVAAGEPPQDSTLAATYAKLDDAQIDSATVADALKGAVVAPVITAHPTETRRRTVFVTQHRITELMRLHAEGHAETDEGRNIELELRRQVLTLWQTALTRLSRLQITDEIEVGLRYYAAAFFTVIPQVNAEVRNALRARWPDADLLNEPILQPGSWIGGDRDGNPNVTAEVVRQATGNAAFTALAHYLAELTALEQELSMSARLVSVTPELAELAEGCGEKTRADEPYRRAVRVIRARLSATSAEILDRTPQQVLDLGLPPYETAAELGADLDTIDGSLRAHGSALLADDRLALLREGVRVFGFHLCGLDMRQNSDAHEEVVCELLAWAGVHPDYRSLPEDERVELLAGELATRRPLVGDDAQLSDLARGELGVMRAAAHAIKRYGPSAVPNYVISMCRSVSDVLEAAILLKEAGLIDASGPQPYCPVGISPLFETIDDLHNGATILHAMLELPIYRALVAARGESQEVMLGYSDSNKDGGYLASSWAVYRAELALVEVARKTGIRLRLFHGRGGTVGRGGGPSYEAILAQPPGAVNGSLRLTEQGEVIAAKYAEPQVAQRNLESLLAATLESTLLDVEGLGDAAEPAYAVLDEVAVLAQRAYAELVHDTPGFVEYFMASTPVSEIGSLNIGSRPTSRKPTESISDLRAIPWVLAWSQSRVMLPGWYGTGSAFEQWIAAGPRGEGERVDILHDLYQRWPFFRSVLSNLAQVLAKSDLGLAARYAELVADEELRRRVFDKIVDEHRRTIAMHKLITGQDNLLADNPALARSVFNRFPYLEPLNHLQVELLRRYRSGDDDELVQRGILLTMNGLASALRNSG
;
A
#
# COMPACT_ATOMS: atom_id res chain seq x y z
N MET A 1 -34.10 -17.70 -41.15
CA MET A 1 -32.85 -18.16 -41.78
C MET A 1 -32.11 -16.93 -42.30
N VAL A 2 -31.28 -16.37 -41.44
CA VAL A 2 -30.18 -15.45 -41.77
C VAL A 2 -29.04 -16.01 -40.91
N GLU A 3 -28.00 -16.48 -41.57
CA GLU A 3 -26.85 -17.15 -40.96
C GLU A 3 -26.18 -16.24 -39.93
N ALA A 4 -25.97 -16.78 -38.73
CA ALA A 4 -25.15 -16.18 -37.70
C ALA A 4 -23.69 -16.24 -38.17
N SER A 5 -23.12 -15.10 -38.56
CA SER A 5 -21.68 -14.98 -38.72
C SER A 5 -21.02 -15.18 -37.36
N GLU A 6 -20.04 -16.09 -37.28
CA GLU A 6 -19.12 -16.23 -36.14
C GLU A 6 -18.57 -14.84 -35.77
N GLY A 7 -19.12 -14.27 -34.70
CA GLY A 7 -18.83 -12.93 -34.24
C GLY A 7 -17.43 -12.88 -33.64
N THR A 8 -16.47 -12.33 -34.39
CA THR A 8 -15.25 -11.77 -33.83
C THR A 8 -15.68 -10.73 -32.79
N LEU A 9 -15.50 -11.04 -31.51
CA LEU A 9 -15.69 -10.07 -30.43
C LEU A 9 -14.69 -8.92 -30.68
N GLU A 10 -15.18 -7.81 -31.23
CA GLU A 10 -14.36 -6.61 -31.42
C GLU A 10 -13.72 -6.20 -30.09
N PRO A 11 -12.51 -5.59 -30.08
CA PRO A 11 -11.91 -5.03 -28.88
C PRO A 11 -12.74 -3.84 -28.37
N ILE A 12 -13.83 -4.12 -27.65
CA ILE A 12 -14.68 -3.12 -27.01
C ILE A 12 -14.00 -2.70 -25.71
N GLY A 13 -13.57 -1.44 -25.67
CA GLY A 13 -12.63 -0.89 -24.67
C GLY A 13 -11.36 -0.30 -25.26
N ALA A 14 -11.24 -0.25 -26.61
CA ALA A 14 -10.09 0.31 -27.29
C ALA A 14 -9.86 1.78 -26.90
N VAL A 15 -8.90 2.00 -26.01
CA VAL A 15 -8.27 3.32 -25.80
C VAL A 15 -7.89 3.86 -27.18
N GLN A 16 -8.65 4.81 -27.69
CA GLN A 16 -8.39 5.40 -28.99
C GLN A 16 -7.07 6.16 -28.94
N ARG A 17 -6.37 6.23 -30.07
CA ARG A 17 -5.15 7.02 -30.20
C ARG A 17 -5.48 8.46 -29.82
N THR A 18 -4.94 8.94 -28.70
CA THR A 18 -5.10 10.34 -28.29
C THR A 18 -4.56 11.24 -29.40
N LEU A 19 -5.41 12.13 -29.91
CA LEU A 19 -5.06 13.11 -30.95
C LEU A 19 -4.11 14.21 -30.43
N VAL A 20 -3.94 14.31 -29.11
CA VAL A 20 -3.10 15.33 -28.46
C VAL A 20 -1.62 14.92 -28.46
N GLY A 21 -0.82 15.71 -29.18
CA GLY A 21 0.61 15.92 -28.93
C GLY A 21 1.57 14.78 -29.28
N ARG A 22 1.66 14.38 -30.56
CA ARG A 22 2.71 13.45 -31.03
C ARG A 22 4.11 13.91 -30.58
N GLU A 23 4.37 15.22 -30.65
CA GLU A 23 5.61 15.87 -30.18
C GLU A 23 5.84 15.68 -28.68
N ALA A 24 4.82 15.89 -27.85
CA ALA A 24 4.93 15.74 -26.39
C ALA A 24 5.30 14.31 -25.95
N THR A 25 5.00 13.30 -26.77
CA THR A 25 5.27 11.88 -26.48
C THR A 25 6.52 11.32 -27.16
N GLU A 26 7.14 12.08 -28.07
CA GLU A 26 8.27 11.57 -28.87
C GLU A 26 9.51 11.25 -28.02
N PRO A 27 9.88 12.03 -26.98
CA PRO A 27 11.00 11.68 -26.11
C PRO A 27 10.83 10.31 -25.43
N MET A 28 9.64 10.03 -24.92
CA MET A 28 9.32 8.71 -24.31
C MET A 28 9.43 7.58 -25.34
N ARG A 29 8.96 7.81 -26.57
CA ARG A 29 9.06 6.81 -27.64
C ARG A 29 10.51 6.58 -28.05
N ALA A 30 11.34 7.61 -28.06
CA ALA A 30 12.77 7.48 -28.33
C ALA A 30 13.45 6.62 -27.25
N ASP A 31 13.14 6.85 -25.96
CA ASP A 31 13.64 6.04 -24.86
C ASP A 31 13.23 4.56 -24.99
N ILE A 32 11.95 4.29 -25.29
CA ILE A 32 11.45 2.92 -25.52
C ILE A 32 12.16 2.26 -26.71
N ARG A 33 12.39 2.99 -27.81
CA ARG A 33 13.12 2.46 -28.98
C ARG A 33 14.56 2.15 -28.65
N LEU A 34 15.26 3.01 -27.89
CA LEU A 34 16.65 2.80 -27.49
C LEU A 34 16.78 1.53 -26.63
N LEU A 35 16.01 1.45 -25.53
CA LEU A 35 16.04 0.30 -24.64
C LEU A 35 15.57 -0.99 -25.35
N GLY A 36 14.58 -0.86 -26.23
CA GLY A 36 14.07 -1.98 -27.02
C GLY A 36 15.09 -2.49 -28.05
N ALA A 37 15.84 -1.62 -28.70
CA ALA A 37 16.92 -2.00 -29.61
C ALA A 37 18.04 -2.74 -28.87
N ILE A 38 18.47 -2.23 -27.71
CA ILE A 38 19.47 -2.88 -26.86
C ILE A 38 19.00 -4.27 -26.42
N LEU A 39 17.73 -4.42 -26.01
CA LEU A 39 17.16 -5.71 -25.66
C LEU A 39 17.10 -6.65 -26.87
N GLY A 40 16.69 -6.17 -28.04
CA GLY A 40 16.66 -6.95 -29.28
C GLY A 40 18.03 -7.47 -29.68
N ASP A 41 19.05 -6.61 -29.63
CA ASP A 41 20.45 -7.00 -29.87
C ASP A 41 20.91 -8.06 -28.85
N THR A 42 20.56 -7.89 -27.57
CA THR A 42 20.85 -8.85 -26.50
C THR A 42 20.20 -10.22 -26.78
N VAL A 43 18.92 -10.24 -27.18
CA VAL A 43 18.22 -11.50 -27.52
C VAL A 43 18.89 -12.19 -28.70
N ARG A 44 19.24 -11.44 -29.75
CA ARG A 44 19.91 -11.98 -30.93
C ARG A 44 21.28 -12.59 -30.59
N GLU A 45 22.06 -11.91 -29.75
CA GLU A 45 23.39 -12.38 -29.33
C GLU A 45 23.32 -13.59 -28.39
N GLN A 46 22.33 -13.64 -27.48
CA GLN A 46 22.25 -14.67 -26.43
C GLN A 46 21.45 -15.91 -26.85
N ASN A 47 20.46 -15.75 -27.74
CA ASN A 47 19.51 -16.80 -28.10
C ASN A 47 19.41 -17.07 -29.61
N GLY A 48 20.18 -16.34 -30.43
CA GLY A 48 20.28 -16.54 -31.87
C GLY A 48 19.22 -15.79 -32.68
N GLN A 49 19.41 -15.82 -34.00
CA GLN A 49 18.61 -15.07 -34.96
C GLN A 49 17.14 -15.53 -35.03
N GLU A 50 16.89 -16.84 -34.91
CA GLU A 50 15.55 -17.41 -35.01
C GLU A 50 14.62 -16.93 -33.88
N VAL A 51 15.11 -16.93 -32.63
CA VAL A 51 14.36 -16.42 -31.47
C VAL A 51 14.11 -14.92 -31.60
N PHE A 52 15.11 -14.16 -32.04
CA PHE A 52 14.97 -12.73 -32.30
C PHE A 52 13.88 -12.45 -33.35
N GLU A 53 13.87 -13.18 -34.46
CA GLU A 53 12.84 -13.04 -35.50
C GLU A 53 11.45 -13.46 -35.01
N LEU A 54 11.34 -14.46 -34.14
CA LEU A 54 10.08 -14.83 -33.51
C LEU A 54 9.56 -13.72 -32.59
N VAL A 55 10.42 -13.14 -31.75
CA VAL A 55 10.07 -12.00 -30.88
C VAL A 55 9.63 -10.79 -31.70
N GLU A 56 10.37 -10.44 -32.76
CA GLU A 56 10.04 -9.29 -33.60
C GLU A 56 8.75 -9.51 -34.40
N ARG A 57 8.53 -10.71 -34.95
CA ARG A 57 7.26 -11.05 -35.62
C ARG A 57 6.09 -10.96 -34.64
N ALA A 58 6.20 -11.58 -33.47
CA ALA A 58 5.17 -11.51 -32.44
C ALA A 58 4.87 -10.05 -32.03
N ARG A 59 5.90 -9.22 -31.87
CA ARG A 59 5.76 -7.79 -31.56
C ARG A 59 4.99 -7.05 -32.65
N VAL A 60 5.36 -7.25 -33.92
CA VAL A 60 4.70 -6.60 -35.07
C VAL A 60 3.24 -7.04 -35.17
N GLU A 61 2.97 -8.34 -35.09
CA GLU A 61 1.60 -8.88 -35.18
C GLU A 61 0.71 -8.40 -34.04
N SER A 62 1.19 -8.30 -32.79
CA SER A 62 0.42 -7.71 -31.69
C SER A 62 0.05 -6.23 -31.93
N PHE A 63 0.92 -5.45 -32.59
CA PHE A 63 0.56 -4.09 -33.00
C PHE A 63 -0.46 -4.07 -34.15
N ARG A 64 -0.43 -5.04 -35.06
CA ARG A 64 -1.40 -5.17 -36.16
C ARG A 64 -2.78 -5.60 -35.66
N VAL A 65 -2.84 -6.57 -34.73
CA VAL A 65 -4.07 -6.95 -34.01
C VAL A 65 -4.69 -5.73 -33.34
N ARG A 66 -3.89 -4.91 -32.63
CA ARG A 66 -4.40 -3.72 -31.95
C ARG A 66 -4.94 -2.65 -32.90
N ARG A 67 -4.49 -2.64 -34.15
CA ARG A 67 -5.00 -1.76 -35.22
C ARG A 67 -6.15 -2.39 -36.01
N SER A 68 -6.62 -3.57 -35.58
CA SER A 68 -7.62 -4.37 -36.29
C SER A 68 -7.20 -4.71 -37.73
N GLU A 69 -5.90 -4.82 -37.98
CA GLU A 69 -5.33 -5.16 -39.28
C GLU A 69 -5.27 -6.68 -39.52
N ILE A 70 -5.26 -7.49 -38.45
CA ILE A 70 -5.32 -8.97 -38.48
C ILE A 70 -6.19 -9.50 -37.34
N ASP A 71 -6.62 -10.76 -37.46
CA ASP A 71 -7.38 -11.45 -36.41
C ASP A 71 -6.44 -12.02 -35.31
N ARG A 72 -6.90 -11.98 -34.06
CA ARG A 72 -6.21 -12.55 -32.89
C ARG A 72 -5.96 -14.05 -33.03
N ALA A 73 -6.82 -14.76 -33.77
CA ALA A 73 -6.62 -16.17 -34.06
C ALA A 73 -5.34 -16.43 -34.88
N GLU A 74 -4.88 -15.46 -35.67
CA GLU A 74 -3.63 -15.58 -36.42
C GLU A 74 -2.40 -15.48 -35.52
N LEU A 75 -2.39 -14.57 -34.55
CA LEU A 75 -1.32 -14.47 -33.56
C LEU A 75 -1.26 -15.70 -32.64
N ALA A 76 -2.41 -16.21 -32.21
CA ALA A 76 -2.47 -17.41 -31.37
C ALA A 76 -1.85 -18.64 -32.06
N ARG A 77 -2.13 -18.83 -33.35
CA ARG A 77 -1.56 -19.92 -34.17
C ARG A 77 -0.04 -19.89 -34.26
N MET A 78 0.61 -18.75 -34.03
CA MET A 78 2.08 -18.67 -33.97
C MET A 78 2.67 -19.42 -32.77
N PHE A 79 1.89 -19.59 -31.70
CA PHE A 79 2.34 -20.20 -30.45
C PHE A 79 1.78 -21.61 -30.22
N GLU A 80 0.77 -22.03 -30.99
CA GLU A 80 0.27 -23.41 -30.95
C GLU A 80 1.39 -24.41 -31.25
N GLY A 81 1.64 -25.37 -30.35
CA GLY A 81 2.69 -26.36 -30.56
C GLY A 81 4.12 -25.81 -30.52
N ILE A 82 4.35 -24.56 -30.09
CA ILE A 82 5.70 -23.97 -29.93
C ILE A 82 6.61 -24.85 -29.07
N ASP A 83 7.86 -25.02 -29.48
CA ASP A 83 8.87 -25.69 -28.66
C ASP A 83 9.13 -24.90 -27.36
N ILE A 84 9.19 -25.59 -26.22
CA ILE A 84 9.30 -24.93 -24.92
C ILE A 84 10.63 -24.17 -24.76
N HIS A 85 11.71 -24.65 -25.38
CA HIS A 85 13.01 -23.97 -25.37
C HIS A 85 13.01 -22.69 -26.21
N GLN A 86 12.10 -22.57 -27.17
CA GLN A 86 11.85 -21.32 -27.91
C GLN A 86 10.87 -20.40 -27.17
N ALA A 87 9.84 -20.96 -26.54
CA ALA A 87 8.82 -20.19 -25.80
C ALA A 87 9.41 -19.43 -24.61
N VAL A 88 10.28 -20.06 -23.81
CA VAL A 88 10.84 -19.42 -22.61
C VAL A 88 11.60 -18.11 -22.93
N PRO A 89 12.55 -18.06 -23.88
CA PRO A 89 13.18 -16.81 -24.31
C PRO A 89 12.18 -15.75 -24.79
N VAL A 90 11.12 -16.12 -25.52
CA VAL A 90 10.09 -15.19 -25.99
C VAL A 90 9.32 -14.58 -24.81
N ILE A 91 8.90 -15.41 -23.85
CA ILE A 91 8.23 -14.95 -22.61
C ILE A 91 9.12 -13.94 -21.88
N ARG A 92 10.42 -14.25 -21.72
CA ARG A 92 11.39 -13.38 -21.05
C ARG A 92 11.59 -12.06 -21.80
N ALA A 93 11.66 -12.09 -23.12
CA ALA A 93 11.77 -10.88 -23.95
C ALA A 93 10.59 -9.93 -23.69
N PHE A 94 9.34 -10.41 -23.82
CA PHE A 94 8.16 -9.57 -23.58
C PHE A 94 8.05 -9.08 -22.13
N SER A 95 8.48 -9.89 -21.16
CA SER A 95 8.54 -9.48 -19.75
C SER A 95 9.54 -8.33 -19.53
N HIS A 96 10.72 -8.40 -20.15
CA HIS A 96 11.72 -7.34 -20.08
C HIS A 96 11.34 -6.10 -20.89
N PHE A 97 10.68 -6.24 -22.04
CA PHE A 97 10.14 -5.10 -22.79
C PHE A 97 9.16 -4.29 -21.94
N ALA A 98 8.22 -4.95 -21.28
CA ALA A 98 7.26 -4.28 -20.40
C ALA A 98 7.96 -3.57 -19.23
N LEU A 99 9.00 -4.20 -18.66
CA LEU A 99 9.80 -3.62 -17.59
C LEU A 99 10.56 -2.35 -18.02
N LEU A 100 11.21 -2.39 -19.17
CA LEU A 100 11.97 -1.26 -19.72
C LEU A 100 11.05 -0.13 -20.21
N ALA A 101 9.89 -0.47 -20.76
CA ALA A 101 8.87 0.52 -21.10
C ALA A 101 8.38 1.29 -19.87
N ASN A 102 8.21 0.61 -18.72
CA ASN A 102 7.88 1.28 -17.46
C ASN A 102 8.95 2.30 -17.06
N VAL A 103 10.24 1.95 -17.16
CA VAL A 103 11.35 2.87 -16.86
C VAL A 103 11.30 4.12 -17.75
N ALA A 104 11.11 3.95 -19.06
CA ALA A 104 10.99 5.06 -20.00
C ALA A 104 9.79 5.97 -19.70
N GLU A 105 8.64 5.40 -19.34
CA GLU A 105 7.45 6.16 -18.94
C GLU A 105 7.69 6.97 -17.66
N ASP A 106 8.33 6.38 -16.64
CA ASP A 106 8.59 7.03 -15.37
C ASP A 106 9.56 8.22 -15.53
N ILE A 107 10.61 8.07 -16.35
CA ILE A 107 11.52 9.16 -16.70
C ILE A 107 10.77 10.28 -17.44
N HIS A 108 9.93 9.93 -18.41
CA HIS A 108 9.16 10.92 -19.17
C HIS A 108 8.21 11.73 -18.28
N ARG A 109 7.56 11.10 -17.30
CA ARG A 109 6.73 11.81 -16.30
C ARG A 109 7.55 12.85 -15.53
N GLY A 110 8.75 12.49 -15.08
CA GLY A 110 9.68 13.42 -14.44
C GLY A 110 10.04 14.62 -15.32
N ARG A 111 10.42 14.38 -16.58
CA ARG A 111 10.74 15.44 -17.55
C ARG A 111 9.57 16.40 -17.79
N ARG A 112 8.36 15.86 -18.00
CA ARG A 112 7.14 16.65 -18.22
C ARG A 112 6.87 17.59 -17.04
N ARG A 113 7.03 17.10 -15.81
CA ARG A 113 6.86 17.91 -14.60
C ARG A 113 7.86 19.07 -14.55
N ALA A 114 9.14 18.80 -14.80
CA ALA A 114 10.18 19.83 -14.79
C ALA A 114 9.86 20.97 -15.77
N VAL A 115 9.32 20.64 -16.95
CA VAL A 115 8.87 21.64 -17.93
C VAL A 115 7.73 22.50 -17.39
N HIS A 116 6.70 21.89 -16.79
CA HIS A 116 5.56 22.64 -16.22
C HIS A 116 5.99 23.56 -15.07
N VAL A 117 6.90 23.09 -14.20
CA VAL A 117 7.45 23.89 -13.09
C VAL A 117 8.30 25.04 -13.62
N ALA A 118 9.19 24.80 -14.59
CA ALA A 118 10.02 25.83 -15.18
C ALA A 118 9.22 26.90 -15.95
N ALA A 119 8.06 26.53 -16.49
CA ALA A 119 7.14 27.44 -17.15
C ALA A 119 6.35 28.34 -16.16
N GLY A 120 6.46 28.10 -14.86
CA GLY A 120 5.72 28.86 -13.84
C GLY A 120 4.22 28.60 -13.87
N GLU A 121 3.79 27.43 -14.36
CA GLU A 121 2.39 27.04 -14.34
C GLU A 121 1.88 26.91 -12.89
N PRO A 122 0.57 27.10 -12.63
CA PRO A 122 0.00 26.94 -11.30
C PRO A 122 0.36 25.58 -10.67
N PRO A 123 0.54 25.51 -9.34
CA PRO A 123 0.74 24.25 -8.66
C PRO A 123 -0.37 23.25 -9.01
N GLN A 124 0.03 22.02 -9.33
CA GLN A 124 -0.94 20.96 -9.62
C GLN A 124 -1.71 20.58 -8.34
N ASP A 125 -2.99 20.27 -8.48
CA ASP A 125 -3.73 19.55 -7.45
C ASP A 125 -2.95 18.29 -7.03
N SER A 126 -3.03 17.92 -5.76
CA SER A 126 -2.17 16.92 -5.09
C SER A 126 -0.78 17.40 -4.64
N THR A 127 -0.48 18.70 -4.70
CA THR A 127 0.74 19.26 -4.11
C THR A 127 0.42 20.10 -2.88
N LEU A 128 1.34 20.14 -1.91
CA LEU A 128 1.19 20.98 -0.72
C LEU A 128 1.00 22.46 -1.10
N ALA A 129 1.72 22.94 -2.12
CA ALA A 129 1.57 24.31 -2.62
C ALA A 129 0.15 24.63 -3.12
N ALA A 130 -0.50 23.71 -3.84
CA ALA A 130 -1.89 23.88 -4.26
C ALA A 130 -2.85 23.84 -3.06
N THR A 131 -2.64 22.91 -2.13
CA THR A 131 -3.43 22.80 -0.89
C THR A 131 -3.35 24.08 -0.06
N TYR A 132 -2.15 24.64 0.11
CA TYR A 132 -1.96 25.87 0.85
C TYR A 132 -2.72 27.06 0.25
N ALA A 133 -2.73 27.19 -1.08
CA ALA A 133 -3.53 28.22 -1.74
C ALA A 133 -5.04 28.05 -1.45
N LYS A 134 -5.56 26.82 -1.50
CA LYS A 134 -6.96 26.53 -1.15
C LYS A 134 -7.29 26.84 0.31
N LEU A 135 -6.38 26.53 1.23
CA LEU A 135 -6.55 26.84 2.65
C LEU A 135 -6.55 28.36 2.90
N ASP A 136 -5.68 29.10 2.20
CA ASP A 136 -5.62 30.57 2.29
C ASP A 136 -6.93 31.20 1.76
N ASP A 137 -7.51 30.65 0.70
CA ASP A 137 -8.79 31.09 0.13
C ASP A 137 -10.00 30.77 1.04
N ALA A 138 -9.93 29.70 1.83
CA ALA A 138 -11.02 29.25 2.69
C ALA A 138 -11.19 30.06 3.99
N GLN A 139 -10.21 30.90 4.36
CA GLN A 139 -10.26 31.80 5.53
C GLN A 139 -10.67 31.14 6.85
N ILE A 140 -10.09 29.97 7.14
CA ILE A 140 -10.41 29.15 8.31
C ILE A 140 -9.81 29.77 9.59
N ASP A 141 -10.59 29.79 10.66
CA ASP A 141 -10.13 30.33 11.94
C ASP A 141 -9.12 29.40 12.65
N SER A 142 -8.25 30.01 13.45
CA SER A 142 -7.14 29.34 14.15
C SER A 142 -7.60 28.25 15.13
N ALA A 143 -8.78 28.39 15.75
CA ALA A 143 -9.26 27.46 16.77
C ALA A 143 -9.80 26.18 16.13
N THR A 144 -10.56 26.32 15.04
CA THR A 144 -11.02 25.19 14.23
C THR A 144 -9.84 24.36 13.70
N VAL A 145 -8.79 25.01 13.16
CA VAL A 145 -7.60 24.30 12.66
C VAL A 145 -6.85 23.58 13.78
N ALA A 146 -6.68 24.22 14.95
CA ALA A 146 -6.01 23.60 16.09
C ALA A 146 -6.76 22.37 16.59
N ASP A 147 -8.09 22.42 16.67
CA ASP A 147 -8.89 21.25 17.08
C ASP A 147 -8.83 20.14 16.04
N ALA A 148 -9.01 20.46 14.76
CA ALA A 148 -9.02 19.49 13.66
C ALA A 148 -7.67 18.77 13.48
N LEU A 149 -6.55 19.47 13.72
CA LEU A 149 -5.20 18.90 13.58
C LEU A 149 -4.58 18.38 14.89
N LYS A 150 -5.32 18.43 16.01
CA LYS A 150 -4.83 17.86 17.27
C LYS A 150 -4.63 16.35 17.15
N GLY A 151 -3.40 15.90 17.35
CA GLY A 151 -3.04 14.48 17.19
C GLY A 151 -3.08 13.98 15.73
N ALA A 152 -3.02 14.91 14.76
CA ALA A 152 -3.01 14.57 13.34
C ALA A 152 -1.87 13.62 13.00
N VAL A 153 -2.18 12.59 12.20
CA VAL A 153 -1.23 11.57 11.79
C VAL A 153 -1.57 11.07 10.40
N VAL A 154 -0.58 11.10 9.51
CA VAL A 154 -0.58 10.44 8.21
C VAL A 154 0.44 9.31 8.28
N ALA A 155 -0.02 8.06 8.20
CA ALA A 155 0.86 6.90 8.28
C ALA A 155 0.73 5.97 7.06
N PRO A 156 1.69 6.02 6.12
CA PRO A 156 1.86 4.96 5.14
C PRO A 156 2.44 3.71 5.83
N VAL A 157 1.63 2.65 5.92
CA VAL A 157 2.01 1.38 6.57
C VAL A 157 2.53 0.41 5.52
N ILE A 158 3.84 0.17 5.53
CA ILE A 158 4.54 -0.68 4.56
C ILE A 158 4.20 -2.15 4.80
N THR A 159 3.76 -2.83 3.74
CA THR A 159 3.52 -4.28 3.76
C THR A 159 4.58 -5.04 2.98
N ALA A 160 4.75 -6.31 3.34
CA ALA A 160 5.58 -7.22 2.56
C ALA A 160 4.99 -7.38 1.17
N HIS A 161 5.83 -7.48 0.14
CA HIS A 161 5.35 -7.59 -1.23
C HIS A 161 4.80 -8.99 -1.51
N PRO A 162 3.48 -9.13 -1.60
CA PRO A 162 2.80 -10.42 -1.52
C PRO A 162 2.71 -11.09 -2.88
N THR A 163 3.54 -10.69 -3.84
CA THR A 163 3.65 -11.20 -5.22
C THR A 163 5.05 -10.98 -5.81
N GLU A 164 6.02 -10.45 -5.06
CA GLU A 164 7.34 -10.13 -5.62
C GLU A 164 8.20 -11.36 -5.77
N THR A 165 8.14 -11.95 -6.95
CA THR A 165 9.04 -13.02 -7.33
C THR A 165 10.36 -12.48 -7.88
N ARG A 166 10.48 -11.17 -8.18
CA ARG A 166 11.70 -10.56 -8.73
C ARG A 166 12.80 -10.40 -7.69
N ARG A 167 14.02 -10.67 -8.15
CA ARG A 167 15.24 -10.59 -7.32
C ARG A 167 15.61 -9.13 -7.07
N ARG A 168 16.25 -8.86 -5.93
CA ARG A 168 16.87 -7.55 -5.60
C ARG A 168 17.69 -6.99 -6.76
N THR A 169 18.49 -7.84 -7.41
CA THR A 169 19.34 -7.46 -8.54
C THR A 169 18.54 -6.81 -9.68
N VAL A 170 17.31 -7.25 -9.95
CA VAL A 170 16.44 -6.67 -10.99
C VAL A 170 16.18 -5.19 -10.69
N PHE A 171 15.83 -4.86 -9.45
CA PHE A 171 15.58 -3.47 -9.03
C PHE A 171 16.83 -2.60 -9.09
N VAL A 172 17.97 -3.13 -8.63
CA VAL A 172 19.25 -2.42 -8.67
C VAL A 172 19.64 -2.09 -10.12
N THR A 173 19.51 -3.07 -11.01
CA THR A 173 19.79 -2.89 -12.44
C THR A 173 18.80 -1.90 -13.08
N GLN A 174 17.51 -1.96 -12.74
CA GLN A 174 16.53 -0.99 -13.23
C GLN A 174 16.86 0.44 -12.78
N HIS A 175 17.17 0.64 -11.50
CA HIS A 175 17.54 1.97 -11.00
C HIS A 175 18.79 2.49 -11.71
N ARG A 176 19.80 1.63 -11.93
CA ARG A 176 20.98 2.00 -12.69
C ARG A 176 20.65 2.39 -14.14
N ILE A 177 19.73 1.67 -14.80
CA ILE A 177 19.23 2.05 -16.13
C ILE A 177 18.54 3.41 -16.06
N THR A 178 17.72 3.68 -15.05
CA THR A 178 17.06 4.98 -14.86
C THR A 178 18.08 6.12 -14.76
N GLU A 179 19.11 5.98 -13.93
CA GLU A 179 20.19 6.98 -13.79
C GLU A 179 20.90 7.24 -15.12
N LEU A 180 21.30 6.17 -15.81
CA LEU A 180 21.98 6.26 -17.10
C LEU A 180 21.11 6.92 -18.17
N MET A 181 19.81 6.61 -18.20
CA MET A 181 18.85 7.22 -19.11
C MET A 181 18.57 8.69 -18.79
N ARG A 182 18.67 9.11 -17.53
CA ARG A 182 18.59 10.54 -17.14
C ARG A 182 19.80 11.31 -17.65
N LEU A 183 21.00 10.82 -17.38
CA LEU A 183 22.24 11.41 -17.90
C LEU A 183 22.23 11.46 -19.43
N HIS A 184 21.77 10.39 -20.08
CA HIS A 184 21.64 10.37 -21.54
C HIS A 184 20.67 11.46 -22.06
N ALA A 185 19.53 11.64 -21.37
CA ALA A 185 18.54 12.65 -21.73
C ALA A 185 19.02 14.10 -21.53
N GLU A 186 19.95 14.30 -20.60
CA GLU A 186 20.64 15.57 -20.35
C GLU A 186 21.78 15.84 -21.37
N GLY A 187 22.05 14.88 -22.26
CA GLY A 187 23.05 15.01 -23.32
C GLY A 187 24.45 14.55 -22.92
N HIS A 188 24.60 13.88 -21.77
CA HIS A 188 25.87 13.29 -21.37
C HIS A 188 26.19 12.04 -22.21
N ALA A 189 27.45 11.92 -22.63
CA ALA A 189 27.98 10.71 -23.27
C ALA A 189 28.66 9.76 -22.27
N GLU A 190 29.11 10.30 -21.14
CA GLU A 190 29.85 9.59 -20.09
C GLU A 190 29.26 9.90 -18.71
N THR A 191 29.39 8.95 -17.79
CA THR A 191 29.09 9.15 -16.35
C THR A 191 30.15 10.04 -15.69
N ASP A 192 29.91 10.52 -14.47
CA ASP A 192 30.91 11.27 -13.67
C ASP A 192 32.26 10.54 -13.50
N GLU A 193 32.24 9.21 -13.51
CA GLU A 193 33.44 8.34 -13.47
C GLU A 193 34.11 8.12 -14.84
N GLY A 194 33.67 8.77 -15.91
CA GLY A 194 34.21 8.63 -17.27
C GLY A 194 33.79 7.35 -18.01
N ARG A 195 32.70 6.68 -17.62
CA ARG A 195 32.19 5.47 -18.29
C ARG A 195 31.21 5.83 -19.39
N ASN A 196 31.35 5.23 -20.58
CA ASN A 196 30.42 5.43 -21.70
C ASN A 196 29.00 4.95 -21.35
N ILE A 197 28.02 5.84 -21.44
CA ILE A 197 26.64 5.59 -20.98
C ILE A 197 25.94 4.51 -21.81
N GLU A 198 26.07 4.52 -23.14
CA GLU A 198 25.42 3.54 -24.00
C GLU A 198 25.95 2.12 -23.74
N LEU A 199 27.27 1.98 -23.55
CA LEU A 199 27.88 0.71 -23.17
C LEU A 199 27.40 0.23 -21.79
N GLU A 200 27.29 1.14 -20.83
CA GLU A 200 26.75 0.81 -19.50
C GLU A 200 25.29 0.37 -19.58
N LEU A 201 24.45 1.03 -20.39
CA LEU A 201 23.06 0.61 -20.64
C LEU A 201 23.01 -0.82 -21.22
N ARG A 202 23.84 -1.13 -22.21
CA ARG A 202 23.95 -2.49 -22.77
C ARG A 202 24.37 -3.51 -21.71
N ARG A 203 25.34 -3.18 -20.86
CA ARG A 203 25.76 -4.03 -19.73
C ARG A 203 24.62 -4.30 -18.76
N GLN A 204 23.85 -3.26 -18.40
CA GLN A 204 22.71 -3.43 -17.49
C GLN A 204 21.60 -4.28 -18.11
N VAL A 205 21.25 -4.07 -19.39
CA VAL A 205 20.24 -4.89 -20.08
C VAL A 205 20.68 -6.34 -20.20
N LEU A 206 21.95 -6.60 -20.54
CA LEU A 206 22.52 -7.96 -20.54
C LEU A 206 22.48 -8.59 -19.14
N THR A 207 22.82 -7.83 -18.10
CA THR A 207 22.74 -8.29 -16.70
C THR A 207 21.31 -8.69 -16.34
N LEU A 208 20.34 -7.87 -16.75
CA LEU A 208 18.90 -8.17 -16.62
C LEU A 208 18.54 -9.48 -17.34
N TRP A 209 19.00 -9.64 -18.59
CA TRP A 209 18.76 -10.84 -19.40
C TRP A 209 19.40 -12.11 -18.85
N GLN A 210 20.54 -12.01 -18.16
CA GLN A 210 21.19 -13.18 -17.55
C GLN A 210 20.72 -13.42 -16.10
N THR A 211 19.95 -12.50 -15.54
CA THR A 211 19.35 -12.64 -14.21
C THR A 211 17.99 -13.33 -14.30
N ALA A 212 17.77 -14.36 -13.49
CA ALA A 212 16.45 -14.97 -13.39
C ALA A 212 15.43 -13.96 -12.84
N LEU A 213 14.34 -13.76 -13.59
CA LEU A 213 13.22 -12.89 -13.21
C LEU A 213 12.51 -13.39 -11.95
N THR A 214 12.48 -14.70 -11.73
CA THR A 214 11.80 -15.31 -10.58
C THR A 214 12.78 -16.01 -9.64
N ARG A 215 12.42 -16.09 -8.35
CA ARG A 215 13.13 -16.87 -7.34
C ARG A 215 12.73 -18.35 -7.40
N LEU A 216 13.70 -19.23 -7.11
CA LEU A 216 13.47 -20.68 -7.01
C LEU A 216 12.95 -21.10 -5.63
N SER A 217 13.34 -20.37 -4.57
CA SER A 217 12.89 -20.60 -3.21
C SER A 217 11.90 -19.53 -2.75
N ARG A 218 11.00 -19.92 -1.84
CA ARG A 218 10.09 -19.00 -1.15
C ARG A 218 10.90 -18.01 -0.29
N LEU A 219 10.46 -16.76 -0.30
CA LEU A 219 11.00 -15.69 0.54
C LEU A 219 10.87 -16.04 2.02
N GLN A 220 11.93 -15.83 2.79
CA GLN A 220 11.82 -15.83 4.25
C GLN A 220 11.34 -14.46 4.71
N ILE A 221 10.64 -14.39 5.85
CA ILE A 221 10.18 -13.10 6.40
C ILE A 221 11.37 -12.18 6.72
N THR A 222 12.52 -12.76 7.07
CA THR A 222 13.77 -12.02 7.30
C THR A 222 14.22 -11.24 6.06
N ASP A 223 14.07 -11.83 4.87
CA ASP A 223 14.37 -11.14 3.61
C ASP A 223 13.39 -9.98 3.37
N GLU A 224 12.12 -10.16 3.74
CA GLU A 224 11.09 -9.11 3.62
C GLU A 224 11.41 -7.93 4.55
N ILE A 225 11.89 -8.18 5.77
CA ILE A 225 12.33 -7.15 6.73
C ILE A 225 13.47 -6.33 6.13
N GLU A 226 14.53 -6.98 5.62
CA GLU A 226 15.66 -6.27 5.00
C GLU A 226 15.24 -5.45 3.78
N VAL A 227 14.32 -5.99 2.98
CA VAL A 227 13.77 -5.31 1.81
C VAL A 227 12.96 -4.08 2.21
N GLY A 228 12.19 -4.12 3.30
CA GLY A 228 11.46 -2.95 3.80
C GLY A 228 12.39 -1.85 4.30
N LEU A 229 13.43 -2.21 5.04
CA LEU A 229 14.35 -1.24 5.67
C LEU A 229 15.21 -0.46 4.66
N ARG A 230 15.40 -0.96 3.44
CA ARG A 230 16.22 -0.29 2.41
C ARG A 230 15.69 1.09 2.01
N TYR A 231 14.37 1.31 2.11
CA TYR A 231 13.74 2.56 1.69
C TYR A 231 14.09 3.74 2.59
N TYR A 232 14.55 3.46 3.82
CA TYR A 232 14.99 4.50 4.74
C TYR A 232 16.25 5.21 4.25
N ALA A 233 17.30 4.44 3.94
CA ALA A 233 18.52 5.00 3.36
C ALA A 233 18.31 5.54 1.94
N ALA A 234 17.40 4.92 1.16
CA ALA A 234 17.13 5.37 -0.21
C ALA A 234 16.34 6.70 -0.27
N ALA A 235 15.44 6.95 0.68
CA ALA A 235 14.58 8.13 0.65
C ALA A 235 14.11 8.64 2.02
N PHE A 236 13.60 7.77 2.91
CA PHE A 236 12.81 8.26 4.06
C PHE A 236 13.61 9.06 5.08
N PHE A 237 14.88 8.73 5.34
CA PHE A 237 15.70 9.51 6.28
C PHE A 237 15.88 10.96 5.86
N THR A 238 15.75 11.27 4.58
CA THR A 238 15.82 12.63 4.05
C THR A 238 14.42 13.22 3.90
N VAL A 239 13.53 12.52 3.20
CA VAL A 239 12.26 13.07 2.73
C VAL A 239 11.25 13.27 3.86
N ILE A 240 11.08 12.30 4.77
CA ILE A 240 10.05 12.40 5.81
C ILE A 240 10.34 13.56 6.77
N PRO A 241 11.59 13.75 7.28
CA PRO A 241 11.93 14.90 8.09
C PRO A 241 11.73 16.24 7.36
N GLN A 242 12.13 16.33 6.09
CA GLN A 242 11.96 17.54 5.27
C GLN A 242 10.49 17.94 5.13
N VAL A 243 9.65 16.99 4.74
CA VAL A 243 8.21 17.24 4.52
C VAL A 243 7.52 17.60 5.83
N ASN A 244 7.85 16.93 6.95
CA ASN A 244 7.31 17.30 8.26
C ASN A 244 7.69 18.74 8.65
N ALA A 245 8.95 19.13 8.46
CA ALA A 245 9.42 20.48 8.74
C ALA A 245 8.70 21.52 7.85
N GLU A 246 8.59 21.25 6.54
CA GLU A 246 7.90 22.11 5.58
C GLU A 246 6.44 22.34 5.99
N VAL A 247 5.69 21.27 6.25
CA VAL A 247 4.28 21.35 6.64
C VAL A 247 4.14 22.10 7.97
N ARG A 248 4.92 21.73 8.99
CA ARG A 248 4.88 22.38 10.30
C ARG A 248 5.11 23.90 10.17
N ASN A 249 6.12 24.31 9.42
CA ASN A 249 6.44 25.71 9.20
C ASN A 249 5.34 26.43 8.41
N ALA A 250 4.85 25.82 7.33
CA ALA A 250 3.82 26.40 6.47
C ALA A 250 2.48 26.60 7.21
N LEU A 251 2.08 25.67 8.09
CA LEU A 251 0.85 25.80 8.87
C LEU A 251 1.02 26.80 10.03
N ARG A 252 2.16 26.78 10.75
CA ARG A 252 2.43 27.75 11.83
C ARG A 252 2.57 29.19 11.32
N ALA A 253 3.04 29.38 10.09
CA ALA A 253 3.06 30.70 9.46
C ALA A 253 1.65 31.25 9.19
N ARG A 254 0.69 30.37 8.89
CA ARG A 254 -0.72 30.73 8.63
C ARG A 254 -1.51 30.95 9.92
N TRP A 255 -1.24 30.13 10.93
CA TRP A 255 -1.90 30.18 12.24
C TRP A 255 -0.87 30.20 13.37
N PRO A 256 -0.19 31.35 13.60
CA PRO A 256 0.90 31.46 14.57
C PRO A 256 0.46 31.23 16.02
N ASP A 257 -0.81 31.48 16.34
CA ASP A 257 -1.36 31.36 17.70
C ASP A 257 -1.94 29.96 18.01
N ALA A 258 -1.96 29.04 17.04
CA ALA A 258 -2.61 27.73 17.17
C ALA A 258 -1.73 26.61 17.74
N ASP A 259 -0.42 26.84 17.94
CA ASP A 259 0.55 25.84 18.38
C ASP A 259 0.42 24.48 17.63
N LEU A 260 0.36 24.55 16.31
CA LEU A 260 0.07 23.39 15.45
C LEU A 260 1.24 22.40 15.36
N LEU A 261 0.91 21.11 15.23
CA LEU A 261 1.85 20.03 14.88
C LEU A 261 3.11 20.00 15.75
N ASN A 262 2.93 19.91 17.07
CA ASN A 262 4.03 19.66 18.00
C ASN A 262 4.69 18.30 17.74
N GLU A 263 3.87 17.29 17.48
CA GLU A 263 4.32 15.98 17.00
C GLU A 263 4.37 15.94 15.46
N PRO A 264 5.25 15.12 14.86
CA PRO A 264 5.29 14.93 13.43
C PRO A 264 3.97 14.35 12.90
N ILE A 265 3.38 15.01 11.91
CA ILE A 265 2.16 14.55 11.25
C ILE A 265 2.44 13.32 10.39
N LEU A 266 3.58 13.25 9.70
CA LEU A 266 3.91 12.13 8.81
C LEU A 266 4.81 11.13 9.53
N GLN A 267 4.31 9.90 9.72
CA GLN A 267 4.99 8.83 10.46
C GLN A 267 4.93 7.51 9.68
N PRO A 268 6.07 6.82 9.40
CA PRO A 268 6.02 5.53 8.71
C PRO A 268 5.52 4.41 9.64
N GLY A 269 4.79 3.46 9.08
CA GLY A 269 4.41 2.21 9.76
C GLY A 269 4.89 0.98 9.00
N SER A 270 4.86 -0.19 9.65
CA SER A 270 5.20 -1.48 9.03
C SER A 270 4.31 -2.61 9.54
N TRP A 271 3.95 -3.52 8.63
CA TRP A 271 3.38 -4.84 8.95
C TRP A 271 4.40 -5.97 8.79
N ILE A 272 5.59 -5.67 8.25
CA ILE A 272 6.60 -6.67 7.92
C ILE A 272 7.19 -7.23 9.21
N GLY A 273 6.85 -8.49 9.51
CA GLY A 273 7.23 -9.18 10.75
C GLY A 273 6.22 -9.05 11.90
N GLY A 274 5.10 -8.37 11.69
CA GLY A 274 4.01 -8.20 12.68
C GLY A 274 2.67 -8.79 12.24
N ASP A 275 2.39 -8.87 10.93
CA ASP A 275 1.15 -9.44 10.41
C ASP A 275 1.21 -10.97 10.27
N ARG A 276 0.51 -11.65 11.20
CA ARG A 276 0.47 -13.11 11.35
C ARG A 276 -0.83 -13.73 10.81
N ASP A 277 -1.80 -12.94 10.33
CA ASP A 277 -3.07 -13.46 9.80
C ASP A 277 -2.85 -14.41 8.61
N GLY A 278 -3.07 -15.70 8.88
CA GLY A 278 -2.83 -16.80 7.94
C GLY A 278 -1.35 -17.02 7.61
N ASN A 279 -0.41 -16.59 8.45
CA ASN A 279 1.02 -16.81 8.27
C ASN A 279 1.70 -17.34 9.55
N PRO A 280 1.79 -18.68 9.73
CA PRO A 280 2.37 -19.27 10.94
C PRO A 280 3.87 -18.95 11.12
N ASN A 281 4.55 -18.52 10.05
CA ASN A 281 5.99 -18.23 10.06
C ASN A 281 6.35 -16.94 10.81
N VAL A 282 5.38 -16.06 11.11
CA VAL A 282 5.62 -14.82 11.88
C VAL A 282 5.67 -15.13 13.37
N THR A 283 6.82 -15.60 13.87
CA THR A 283 6.99 -16.02 15.27
C THR A 283 7.46 -14.88 16.18
N ALA A 284 7.53 -15.14 17.48
CA ALA A 284 8.12 -14.22 18.46
C ALA A 284 9.56 -13.78 18.09
N GLU A 285 10.35 -14.67 17.46
CA GLU A 285 11.69 -14.34 17.00
C GLU A 285 11.67 -13.37 15.83
N VAL A 286 10.73 -13.55 14.90
CA VAL A 286 10.55 -12.63 13.77
C VAL A 286 10.18 -11.23 14.26
N VAL A 287 9.31 -11.10 15.26
CA VAL A 287 8.94 -9.81 15.87
C VAL A 287 10.17 -9.13 16.51
N ARG A 288 10.99 -9.87 17.25
CA ARG A 288 12.25 -9.35 17.82
C ARG A 288 13.22 -8.90 16.74
N GLN A 289 13.39 -9.70 15.69
CA GLN A 289 14.27 -9.36 14.58
C GLN A 289 13.78 -8.13 13.79
N ALA A 290 12.48 -8.02 13.54
CA ALA A 290 11.88 -6.88 12.84
C ALA A 290 12.12 -5.58 13.61
N THR A 291 11.75 -5.56 14.90
CA THR A 291 11.90 -4.38 15.77
C THR A 291 13.37 -4.05 16.05
N GLY A 292 14.22 -5.04 16.29
CA GLY A 292 15.66 -4.84 16.50
C GLY A 292 16.40 -4.34 15.25
N ASN A 293 16.06 -4.85 14.06
CA ASN A 293 16.64 -4.34 12.82
C ASN A 293 16.18 -2.92 12.48
N ALA A 294 14.93 -2.58 12.80
CA ALA A 294 14.41 -1.23 12.67
C ALA A 294 15.18 -0.26 13.59
N ALA A 295 15.30 -0.59 14.87
CA ALA A 295 16.09 0.18 15.84
C ALA A 295 17.56 0.34 15.43
N PHE A 296 18.21 -0.74 14.97
CA PHE A 296 19.58 -0.70 14.46
C PHE A 296 19.71 0.28 13.30
N THR A 297 18.74 0.28 12.37
CA THR A 297 18.76 1.14 11.18
C THR A 297 18.67 2.62 11.56
N ALA A 298 17.80 2.99 12.52
CA ALA A 298 17.70 4.36 13.03
C ALA A 298 18.99 4.81 13.74
N LEU A 299 19.45 4.03 14.72
CA LEU A 299 20.61 4.41 15.54
C LEU A 299 21.91 4.45 14.73
N ALA A 300 22.11 3.52 13.79
CA ALA A 300 23.26 3.56 12.88
C ALA A 300 23.24 4.82 11.99
N HIS A 301 22.06 5.25 11.53
CA HIS A 301 21.92 6.49 10.78
C HIS A 301 22.29 7.70 11.64
N TYR A 302 21.73 7.83 12.86
CA TYR A 302 22.04 8.96 13.74
C TYR A 302 23.54 9.03 14.11
N LEU A 303 24.19 7.90 14.37
CA LEU A 303 25.64 7.88 14.65
C LEU A 303 26.47 8.34 13.44
N ALA A 304 26.04 8.00 12.22
CA ALA A 304 26.65 8.50 11.00
C ALA A 304 26.45 10.02 10.85
N GLU A 305 25.23 10.52 11.08
CA GLU A 305 24.90 11.95 11.02
C GLU A 305 25.66 12.76 12.09
N LEU A 306 25.74 12.28 13.32
CA LEU A 306 26.54 12.90 14.38
C LEU A 306 28.03 12.93 14.05
N THR A 307 28.53 11.92 13.34
CA THR A 307 29.93 11.90 12.88
C THR A 307 30.19 12.95 11.81
N ALA A 308 29.24 13.17 10.90
CA ALA A 308 29.32 14.26 9.92
C ALA A 308 29.19 15.64 10.61
N LEU A 309 28.22 15.80 11.51
CA LEU A 309 28.04 17.05 12.29
C LEU A 309 29.28 17.39 13.11
N GLU A 310 29.98 16.39 13.68
CA GLU A 310 31.24 16.62 14.40
C GLU A 310 32.30 17.29 13.49
N GLN A 311 32.35 16.91 12.21
CA GLN A 311 33.28 17.48 11.24
C GLN A 311 32.85 18.88 10.81
N GLU A 312 31.56 19.06 10.53
CA GLU A 312 30.96 20.30 10.02
C GLU A 312 30.93 21.43 11.06
N LEU A 313 30.51 21.15 12.31
CA LEU A 313 30.34 22.13 13.39
C LEU A 313 31.66 22.46 14.11
N SER A 314 32.58 23.05 13.36
CA SER A 314 33.95 23.39 13.77
C SER A 314 34.12 24.78 14.41
N MET A 315 33.02 25.47 14.73
CA MET A 315 33.05 26.85 15.19
C MET A 315 33.91 27.02 16.46
N SER A 316 34.76 28.04 16.43
CA SER A 316 35.69 28.33 17.53
C SER A 316 35.07 29.29 18.55
N ALA A 317 35.20 28.97 19.85
CA ALA A 317 34.85 29.86 20.97
C ALA A 317 35.60 31.20 20.96
N ARG A 318 36.63 31.35 20.11
CA ARG A 318 37.34 32.62 19.87
C ARG A 318 36.59 33.58 18.93
N LEU A 319 35.69 33.04 18.12
CA LEU A 319 34.98 33.77 17.06
C LEU A 319 33.48 33.87 17.33
N VAL A 320 32.91 32.90 18.03
CA VAL A 320 31.47 32.85 18.34
C VAL A 320 31.24 32.73 19.84
N SER A 321 30.12 33.25 20.31
CA SER A 321 29.61 33.00 21.67
C SER A 321 28.79 31.71 21.67
N VAL A 322 28.80 31.00 22.80
CA VAL A 322 27.96 29.81 23.04
C VAL A 322 27.03 30.06 24.21
N THR A 323 25.89 29.39 24.23
CA THR A 323 24.98 29.45 25.39
C THR A 323 25.54 28.65 26.57
N PRO A 324 25.13 28.96 27.82
CA PRO A 324 25.53 28.20 29.00
C PRO A 324 25.23 26.70 28.88
N GLU A 325 24.08 26.35 28.32
CA GLU A 325 23.61 24.98 28.16
C GLU A 325 24.52 24.19 27.20
N LEU A 326 24.98 24.81 26.10
CA LEU A 326 25.94 24.18 25.20
C LEU A 326 27.31 24.02 25.87
N ALA A 327 27.73 25.00 26.65
CA ALA A 327 28.99 24.93 27.37
C ALA A 327 29.00 23.76 28.38
N GLU A 328 27.92 23.59 29.15
CA GLU A 328 27.71 22.47 30.07
C GLU A 328 27.71 21.12 29.33
N LEU A 329 26.97 21.02 28.22
CA LEU A 329 26.95 19.80 27.41
C LEU A 329 28.35 19.45 26.89
N ALA A 330 29.15 20.45 26.49
CA ALA A 330 30.51 20.24 26.01
C ALA A 330 31.50 19.81 27.11
N GLU A 331 31.25 20.11 28.39
CA GLU A 331 32.10 19.70 29.51
C GLU A 331 32.17 18.19 29.69
N GLY A 332 31.13 17.45 29.29
CA GLY A 332 31.13 15.98 29.26
C GLY A 332 32.23 15.38 28.37
N CYS A 333 32.82 16.17 27.46
CA CYS A 333 33.98 15.75 26.69
C CYS A 333 35.27 16.11 27.44
N GLY A 334 35.92 15.10 28.04
CA GLY A 334 37.18 15.26 28.79
C GLY A 334 38.42 15.60 27.95
N GLU A 335 38.29 15.72 26.63
CA GLU A 335 39.38 16.02 25.71
C GLU A 335 39.76 17.51 25.74
N LYS A 336 41.01 17.82 26.13
CA LYS A 336 41.52 19.20 26.27
C LYS A 336 42.13 19.78 24.98
N THR A 337 42.47 18.94 24.01
CA THR A 337 43.12 19.32 22.74
C THR A 337 42.23 20.16 21.81
N ARG A 338 40.91 20.10 22.00
CA ARG A 338 39.90 20.83 21.21
C ARG A 338 39.06 21.78 22.08
N ALA A 339 39.65 22.31 23.15
CA ALA A 339 38.93 23.13 24.13
C ALA A 339 38.26 24.37 23.51
N ASP A 340 38.77 24.88 22.39
CA ASP A 340 38.22 26.02 21.66
C ASP A 340 37.16 25.66 20.62
N GLU A 341 36.75 24.39 20.48
CA GLU A 341 35.71 23.91 19.56
C GLU A 341 34.49 23.36 20.34
N PRO A 342 33.68 24.22 21.00
CA PRO A 342 32.62 23.79 21.93
C PRO A 342 31.53 22.94 21.26
N TYR A 343 31.12 23.27 20.03
CA TYR A 343 30.11 22.52 19.29
C TYR A 343 30.56 21.09 18.98
N ARG A 344 31.80 20.93 18.50
CA ARG A 344 32.40 19.62 18.24
C ARG A 344 32.44 18.77 19.51
N ARG A 345 32.79 19.37 20.65
CA ARG A 345 32.79 18.69 21.96
C ARG A 345 31.38 18.26 22.37
N ALA A 346 30.38 19.13 22.23
CA ALA A 346 28.98 18.80 22.50
C ALA A 346 28.48 17.64 21.62
N VAL A 347 28.74 17.67 20.31
CA VAL A 347 28.36 16.58 19.39
C VAL A 347 29.04 15.26 19.78
N ARG A 348 30.30 15.28 20.23
CA ARG A 348 30.98 14.08 20.74
C ARG A 348 30.32 13.51 22.01
N VAL A 349 29.85 14.37 22.91
CA VAL A 349 29.08 13.94 24.10
C VAL A 349 27.79 13.27 23.67
N ILE A 350 27.01 13.89 22.78
CA ILE A 350 25.79 13.31 22.23
C ILE A 350 26.07 11.95 21.57
N ARG A 351 27.10 11.87 20.72
CA ARG A 351 27.47 10.63 20.04
C ARG A 351 27.89 9.54 21.02
N ALA A 352 28.61 9.88 22.09
CA ALA A 352 29.02 8.91 23.10
C ALA A 352 27.84 8.39 23.93
N ARG A 353 26.92 9.27 24.34
CA ARG A 353 25.67 8.86 25.00
C ARG A 353 24.83 7.96 24.08
N LEU A 354 24.70 8.32 22.80
CA LEU A 354 23.98 7.51 21.82
C LEU A 354 24.67 6.16 21.55
N SER A 355 26.01 6.11 21.61
CA SER A 355 26.77 4.87 21.51
C SER A 355 26.52 3.96 22.71
N ALA A 356 26.44 4.51 23.92
CA ALA A 356 26.05 3.78 25.12
C ALA A 356 24.61 3.25 25.01
N THR A 357 23.65 4.08 24.56
CA THR A 357 22.27 3.64 24.27
C THR A 357 22.26 2.50 23.27
N SER A 358 23.00 2.63 22.17
CA SER A 358 23.10 1.60 21.12
C SER A 358 23.66 0.29 21.66
N ALA A 359 24.66 0.34 22.55
CA ALA A 359 25.24 -0.85 23.18
C ALA A 359 24.26 -1.55 24.14
N GLU A 360 23.36 -0.81 24.78
CA GLU A 360 22.34 -1.37 25.67
C GLU A 360 21.18 -1.99 24.89
N ILE A 361 20.64 -1.27 23.90
CA ILE A 361 19.38 -1.62 23.25
C ILE A 361 19.52 -2.37 21.93
N LEU A 362 20.71 -2.46 21.32
CA LEU A 362 20.88 -3.23 20.07
C LEU A 362 21.59 -4.56 20.29
N ASP A 363 21.22 -5.56 19.49
CA ASP A 363 21.93 -6.85 19.47
C ASP A 363 23.24 -6.81 18.67
N ARG A 364 23.47 -5.71 17.92
CA ARG A 364 24.63 -5.52 17.06
C ARG A 364 25.19 -4.10 17.22
N THR A 365 26.51 -3.99 17.22
CA THR A 365 27.21 -2.72 17.37
C THR A 365 27.31 -1.97 16.02
N PRO A 366 26.86 -0.71 15.93
CA PRO A 366 27.08 0.14 14.74
C PRO A 366 28.57 0.51 14.54
N GLN A 367 28.94 1.00 13.35
CA GLN A 367 30.35 1.29 13.01
C GLN A 367 30.89 2.59 13.64
N GLN A 368 30.08 3.66 13.72
CA GLN A 368 30.53 4.99 14.17
C GLN A 368 30.38 5.23 15.68
N VAL A 369 30.59 4.20 16.50
CA VAL A 369 30.48 4.31 17.96
C VAL A 369 31.65 5.09 18.58
N LEU A 370 31.39 5.77 19.68
CA LEU A 370 32.38 6.48 20.50
C LEU A 370 32.12 6.15 21.98
N ASP A 371 33.17 5.77 22.71
CA ASP A 371 33.07 5.55 24.15
C ASP A 371 33.80 6.66 24.91
N LEU A 372 33.05 7.39 25.74
CA LEU A 372 33.56 8.38 26.70
C LEU A 372 33.16 8.03 28.15
N GLY A 373 32.62 6.83 28.40
CA GLY A 373 32.10 6.44 29.71
C GLY A 373 30.87 7.22 30.19
N LEU A 374 30.10 7.77 29.24
CA LEU A 374 28.89 8.53 29.53
C LEU A 374 27.66 7.62 29.59
N PRO A 375 26.64 7.96 30.41
CA PRO A 375 25.43 7.15 30.50
C PRO A 375 24.61 7.19 29.21
N PRO A 376 23.86 6.12 28.91
CA PRO A 376 22.92 6.09 27.78
C PRO A 376 21.79 7.11 27.96
N TYR A 377 21.18 7.52 26.84
CA TYR A 377 19.84 8.11 26.84
C TYR A 377 18.79 7.08 27.22
N GLU A 378 17.83 7.46 28.08
CA GLU A 378 16.67 6.64 28.42
C GLU A 378 15.60 6.71 27.32
N THR A 379 15.46 7.87 26.68
CA THR A 379 14.46 8.10 25.63
C THR A 379 15.02 8.90 24.46
N ALA A 380 14.39 8.78 23.28
CA ALA A 380 14.74 9.58 22.11
C ALA A 380 14.47 11.09 22.33
N ALA A 381 13.54 11.45 23.22
CA ALA A 381 13.27 12.84 23.56
C ALA A 381 14.47 13.52 24.24
N GLU A 382 15.24 12.79 25.05
CA GLU A 382 16.47 13.30 25.66
C GLU A 382 17.57 13.56 24.61
N LEU A 383 17.71 12.67 23.63
CA LEU A 383 18.59 12.91 22.48
C LEU A 383 18.14 14.17 21.73
N GLY A 384 16.83 14.31 21.50
CA GLY A 384 16.24 15.51 20.88
C GLY A 384 16.56 16.79 21.65
N ALA A 385 16.47 16.77 22.99
CA ALA A 385 16.76 17.92 23.83
C ALA A 385 18.25 18.36 23.77
N ASP A 386 19.18 17.41 23.73
CA ASP A 386 20.60 17.74 23.54
C ASP A 386 20.86 18.34 22.15
N LEU A 387 20.19 17.84 21.10
CA LEU A 387 20.27 18.43 19.76
C LEU A 387 19.62 19.82 19.69
N ASP A 388 18.52 20.04 20.41
CA ASP A 388 17.86 21.34 20.55
C ASP A 388 18.78 22.36 21.24
N THR A 389 19.64 21.91 22.16
CA THR A 389 20.67 22.76 22.78
C THR A 389 21.69 23.27 21.75
N ILE A 390 22.11 22.41 20.81
CA ILE A 390 22.99 22.82 19.70
C ILE A 390 22.29 23.84 18.80
N ASP A 391 21.04 23.59 18.42
CA ASP A 391 20.25 24.49 17.58
C ASP A 391 20.06 25.86 18.22
N GLY A 392 19.65 25.88 19.50
CA GLY A 392 19.46 27.11 20.26
C GLY A 392 20.72 27.96 20.33
N SER A 393 21.89 27.33 20.56
CA SER A 393 23.16 28.04 20.60
C SER A 393 23.59 28.58 19.23
N LEU A 394 23.42 27.81 18.15
CA LEU A 394 23.72 28.29 16.78
C LEU A 394 22.87 29.51 16.42
N ARG A 395 21.56 29.48 16.74
CA ARG A 395 20.65 30.59 16.49
C ARG A 395 20.99 31.82 17.33
N ALA A 396 21.41 31.64 18.58
CA ALA A 396 21.74 32.73 19.49
C ALA A 396 22.89 33.64 19.00
N HIS A 397 23.80 33.12 18.16
CA HIS A 397 24.90 33.91 17.58
C HIS A 397 24.78 34.10 16.05
N GLY A 398 23.57 33.94 15.49
CA GLY A 398 23.29 34.26 14.10
C GLY A 398 23.70 33.20 13.07
N SER A 399 23.95 31.96 13.49
CA SER A 399 24.31 30.83 12.61
C SER A 399 23.12 29.94 12.24
N ALA A 400 21.94 30.53 12.05
CA ALA A 400 20.73 29.82 11.65
C ALA A 400 20.91 28.99 10.36
N LEU A 401 21.67 29.49 9.38
CA LEU A 401 21.95 28.76 8.14
C LEU A 401 22.62 27.40 8.37
N LEU A 402 23.48 27.27 9.40
CA LEU A 402 24.09 25.99 9.77
C LEU A 402 23.11 25.10 10.56
N ALA A 403 22.23 25.72 11.35
CA ALA A 403 21.22 25.01 12.13
C ALA A 403 20.12 24.41 11.24
N ASP A 404 19.75 25.11 10.17
CA ASP A 404 18.67 24.75 9.23
C ASP A 404 19.07 23.66 8.20
N ASP A 405 20.33 23.21 8.20
CA ASP A 405 20.85 22.17 7.30
C ASP A 405 20.80 20.76 7.96
N ARG A 406 21.94 20.05 8.08
CA ARG A 406 21.99 18.68 8.63
C ARG A 406 21.42 18.57 10.05
N LEU A 407 21.64 19.57 10.90
CA LEU A 407 21.15 19.54 12.29
C LEU A 407 19.61 19.52 12.35
N ALA A 408 18.94 20.36 11.56
CA ALA A 408 17.48 20.37 11.50
C ALA A 408 16.93 19.04 11.00
N LEU A 409 17.56 18.44 9.97
CA LEU A 409 17.17 17.12 9.46
C LEU A 409 17.33 16.02 10.51
N LEU A 410 18.45 16.00 11.25
CA LEU A 410 18.67 15.04 12.32
C LEU A 410 17.66 15.21 13.46
N ARG A 411 17.37 16.45 13.87
CA ARG A 411 16.37 16.75 14.92
C ARG A 411 14.98 16.26 14.53
N GLU A 412 14.51 16.59 13.33
CA GLU A 412 13.22 16.10 12.83
C GLU A 412 13.24 14.58 12.62
N GLY A 413 14.36 14.01 12.18
CA GLY A 413 14.55 12.56 12.10
C GLY A 413 14.36 11.86 13.45
N VAL A 414 14.99 12.37 14.52
CA VAL A 414 14.83 11.82 15.88
C VAL A 414 13.37 11.96 16.36
N ARG A 415 12.69 13.08 16.07
CA ARG A 415 11.27 13.28 16.42
C ARG A 415 10.36 12.27 15.73
N VAL A 416 10.60 11.99 14.45
CA VAL A 416 9.76 11.05 13.66
C VAL A 416 10.07 9.60 13.98
N PHE A 417 11.34 9.21 13.93
CA PHE A 417 11.75 7.81 13.92
C PHE A 417 12.10 7.29 15.32
N GLY A 418 12.39 8.17 16.29
CA GLY A 418 12.80 7.79 17.64
C GLY A 418 13.93 6.75 17.66
N PHE A 419 13.90 5.83 18.62
CA PHE A 419 14.80 4.66 18.66
C PHE A 419 14.21 3.40 18.01
N HIS A 420 12.97 3.48 17.52
CA HIS A 420 12.22 2.34 16.99
C HIS A 420 12.11 2.34 15.46
N LEU A 421 12.50 3.44 14.79
CA LEU A 421 12.39 3.73 13.36
C LEU A 421 10.95 3.89 12.85
N CYS A 422 10.10 2.89 13.06
CA CYS A 422 8.70 2.91 12.66
C CYS A 422 7.87 1.98 13.54
N GLY A 423 6.59 2.27 13.68
CA GLY A 423 5.68 1.40 14.40
C GLY A 423 5.44 0.08 13.66
N LEU A 424 5.68 -1.05 14.35
CA LEU A 424 5.30 -2.37 13.87
C LEU A 424 3.88 -2.69 14.36
N ASP A 425 2.89 -2.68 13.47
CA ASP A 425 1.56 -3.16 13.85
C ASP A 425 1.56 -4.69 13.93
N MET A 426 0.93 -5.21 14.97
CA MET A 426 0.63 -6.63 15.10
C MET A 426 -0.73 -6.93 14.48
N ARG A 427 -0.90 -8.08 13.82
CA ARG A 427 -2.20 -8.48 13.27
C ARG A 427 -2.42 -9.98 13.40
N GLN A 428 -3.63 -10.37 13.79
CA GLN A 428 -4.08 -11.77 13.87
C GLN A 428 -5.59 -11.88 13.61
N ASN A 429 -6.08 -13.07 13.30
CA ASN A 429 -7.50 -13.38 13.14
C ASN A 429 -8.19 -13.65 14.49
N SER A 430 -9.42 -13.16 14.66
CA SER A 430 -10.24 -13.33 15.87
C SER A 430 -10.43 -14.80 16.30
N ASP A 431 -10.59 -15.74 15.36
CA ASP A 431 -10.76 -17.16 15.68
C ASP A 431 -9.58 -17.73 16.51
N ALA A 432 -8.37 -17.22 16.25
CA ALA A 432 -7.18 -17.62 17.00
C ALA A 432 -7.17 -17.02 18.42
N HIS A 433 -7.74 -15.82 18.60
CA HIS A 433 -7.92 -15.23 19.93
C HIS A 433 -8.92 -16.04 20.74
N GLU A 434 -10.08 -16.35 20.18
CA GLU A 434 -11.13 -17.14 20.83
C GLU A 434 -10.60 -18.51 21.27
N GLU A 435 -9.81 -19.17 20.41
CA GLU A 435 -9.19 -20.47 20.72
C GLU A 435 -8.27 -20.39 21.93
N VAL A 436 -7.34 -19.44 21.89
CA VAL A 436 -6.34 -19.29 22.94
C VAL A 436 -7.00 -18.84 24.24
N VAL A 437 -7.88 -17.84 24.20
CA VAL A 437 -8.60 -17.35 25.39
C VAL A 437 -9.45 -18.45 26.02
N CYS A 438 -10.15 -19.27 25.23
CA CYS A 438 -10.87 -20.42 25.74
C CYS A 438 -9.95 -21.38 26.51
N GLU A 439 -8.76 -21.68 25.96
CA GLU A 439 -7.77 -22.53 26.60
C GLU A 439 -7.22 -21.91 27.91
N LEU A 440 -6.91 -20.61 27.91
CA LEU A 440 -6.40 -19.90 29.09
C LEU A 440 -7.45 -19.86 30.22
N LEU A 441 -8.71 -19.59 29.89
CA LEU A 441 -9.80 -19.55 30.88
C LEU A 441 -10.08 -20.94 31.47
N ALA A 442 -10.00 -21.99 30.66
CA ALA A 442 -10.15 -23.37 31.13
C ALA A 442 -8.99 -23.77 32.05
N TRP A 443 -7.74 -23.44 31.66
CA TRP A 443 -6.55 -23.68 32.48
C TRP A 443 -6.64 -22.97 33.84
N ALA A 444 -7.05 -21.70 33.83
CA ALA A 444 -7.18 -20.87 35.04
C ALA A 444 -8.34 -21.32 35.96
N GLY A 445 -9.20 -22.24 35.50
CA GLY A 445 -10.41 -22.66 36.21
C GLY A 445 -11.50 -21.57 36.24
N VAL A 446 -11.44 -20.60 35.33
CA VAL A 446 -12.45 -19.53 35.20
C VAL A 446 -13.69 -20.04 34.46
N HIS A 447 -13.50 -20.69 33.32
CA HIS A 447 -14.60 -21.31 32.57
C HIS A 447 -14.12 -22.49 31.72
N PRO A 448 -14.76 -23.67 31.78
CA PRO A 448 -14.27 -24.87 31.09
C PRO A 448 -14.53 -24.88 29.59
N ASP A 449 -15.53 -24.14 29.10
CA ASP A 449 -15.91 -24.08 27.69
C ASP A 449 -16.44 -22.70 27.30
N TYR A 450 -15.52 -21.71 27.24
CA TYR A 450 -15.85 -20.31 26.93
C TYR A 450 -16.63 -20.16 25.62
N ARG A 451 -16.32 -20.98 24.60
CA ARG A 451 -16.96 -20.92 23.28
C ARG A 451 -18.45 -21.24 23.31
N SER A 452 -18.91 -21.99 24.30
CA SER A 452 -20.34 -22.30 24.45
C SER A 452 -21.20 -21.12 24.92
N LEU A 453 -20.58 -20.07 25.46
CA LEU A 453 -21.28 -18.91 26.00
C LEU A 453 -21.88 -18.02 24.90
N PRO A 454 -23.06 -17.42 25.12
CA PRO A 454 -23.58 -16.35 24.27
C PRO A 454 -22.74 -15.06 24.41
N GLU A 455 -22.85 -14.16 23.44
CA GLU A 455 -22.01 -12.95 23.33
C GLU A 455 -22.05 -12.05 24.58
N ASP A 456 -23.23 -11.85 25.18
CA ASP A 456 -23.40 -11.03 26.37
C ASP A 456 -22.68 -11.63 27.60
N GLU A 457 -22.79 -12.94 27.81
CA GLU A 457 -22.06 -13.65 28.87
C GLU A 457 -20.55 -13.66 28.61
N ARG A 458 -20.12 -13.78 27.34
CA ARG A 458 -18.70 -13.65 26.96
C ARG A 458 -18.15 -12.28 27.31
N VAL A 459 -18.86 -11.21 26.95
CA VAL A 459 -18.47 -9.83 27.23
C VAL A 459 -18.38 -9.57 28.73
N GLU A 460 -19.38 -10.01 29.51
CA GLU A 460 -19.37 -9.86 30.97
C GLU A 460 -18.16 -10.57 31.60
N LEU A 461 -17.91 -11.81 31.21
CA LEU A 461 -16.78 -12.61 31.71
C LEU A 461 -15.44 -11.94 31.40
N LEU A 462 -15.22 -11.54 30.14
CA LEU A 462 -13.95 -10.93 29.72
C LEU A 462 -13.73 -9.56 30.35
N ALA A 463 -14.78 -8.73 30.45
CA ALA A 463 -14.70 -7.45 31.15
C ALA A 463 -14.37 -7.64 32.63
N GLY A 464 -14.94 -8.66 33.27
CA GLY A 464 -14.62 -9.07 34.63
C GLY A 464 -13.15 -9.46 34.79
N GLU A 465 -12.61 -10.29 33.90
CA GLU A 465 -11.20 -10.70 33.94
C GLU A 465 -10.24 -9.54 33.66
N LEU A 466 -10.58 -8.61 32.76
CA LEU A 466 -9.80 -7.38 32.50
C LEU A 466 -9.74 -6.45 33.70
N ALA A 467 -10.75 -6.47 34.58
CA ALA A 467 -10.77 -5.69 35.81
C ALA A 467 -9.85 -6.27 36.91
N THR A 468 -9.32 -7.47 36.73
CA THR A 468 -8.41 -8.11 37.71
C THR A 468 -6.95 -8.04 37.29
N ARG A 469 -6.03 -8.01 38.27
CA ARG A 469 -4.57 -8.07 38.03
C ARG A 469 -3.99 -9.47 38.10
N ARG A 470 -4.79 -10.48 38.46
CA ARG A 470 -4.28 -11.85 38.49
C ARG A 470 -3.98 -12.29 37.04
N PRO A 471 -2.82 -12.88 36.78
CA PRO A 471 -2.59 -13.60 35.52
C PRO A 471 -3.53 -14.80 35.42
N LEU A 472 -3.98 -15.13 34.21
CA LEU A 472 -4.71 -16.37 33.95
C LEU A 472 -3.77 -17.56 33.95
N VAL A 473 -2.52 -17.38 33.48
CA VAL A 473 -1.54 -18.46 33.39
C VAL A 473 -0.24 -18.15 34.14
N GLY A 474 0.29 -19.18 34.81
CA GLY A 474 1.62 -19.17 35.41
C GLY A 474 2.68 -19.81 34.50
N ASP A 475 3.94 -19.83 34.97
CA ASP A 475 5.07 -20.38 34.22
C ASP A 475 4.97 -21.90 33.97
N ASP A 476 4.19 -22.62 34.77
CA ASP A 476 3.96 -24.07 34.69
C ASP A 476 2.74 -24.45 33.83
N ALA A 477 2.14 -23.47 33.14
CA ALA A 477 0.97 -23.70 32.29
C ALA A 477 1.25 -24.68 31.14
N GLN A 478 0.44 -25.75 31.04
CA GLN A 478 0.55 -26.74 29.97
C GLN A 478 -0.39 -26.36 28.83
N LEU A 479 0.12 -25.47 27.97
CA LEU A 479 -0.63 -24.91 26.85
C LEU A 479 -0.26 -25.56 25.51
N SER A 480 -1.20 -25.52 24.57
CA SER A 480 -1.03 -25.93 23.18
C SER A 480 0.08 -25.14 22.47
N ASP A 481 0.56 -25.67 21.34
CA ASP A 481 1.55 -24.96 20.51
C ASP A 481 1.02 -23.62 20.00
N LEU A 482 -0.27 -23.54 19.70
CA LEU A 482 -0.94 -22.31 19.28
C LEU A 482 -0.91 -21.27 20.41
N ALA A 483 -1.42 -21.60 21.60
CA ALA A 483 -1.46 -20.69 22.74
C ALA A 483 -0.05 -20.24 23.17
N ARG A 484 0.93 -21.14 23.18
CA ARG A 484 2.34 -20.77 23.45
C ARG A 484 2.90 -19.84 22.37
N GLY A 485 2.57 -20.08 21.11
CA GLY A 485 2.97 -19.24 19.98
C GLY A 485 2.40 -17.83 20.07
N GLU A 486 1.09 -17.69 20.28
CA GLU A 486 0.41 -16.39 20.36
C GLU A 486 0.89 -15.58 21.59
N LEU A 487 0.96 -16.19 22.77
CA LEU A 487 1.51 -15.53 23.96
C LEU A 487 2.99 -15.15 23.77
N GLY A 488 3.77 -15.99 23.09
CA GLY A 488 5.17 -15.70 22.77
C GLY A 488 5.32 -14.44 21.90
N VAL A 489 4.43 -14.25 20.94
CA VAL A 489 4.38 -13.06 20.07
C VAL A 489 4.03 -11.81 20.88
N MET A 490 3.03 -11.88 21.78
CA MET A 490 2.67 -10.75 22.65
C MET A 490 3.82 -10.36 23.58
N ARG A 491 4.54 -11.33 24.14
CA ARG A 491 5.73 -11.09 24.97
C ARG A 491 6.88 -10.46 24.17
N ALA A 492 7.04 -10.82 22.89
CA ALA A 492 8.01 -10.18 22.01
C ALA A 492 7.65 -8.70 21.75
N ALA A 493 6.36 -8.38 21.57
CA ALA A 493 5.89 -7.01 21.47
C ALA A 493 6.15 -6.22 22.78
N ALA A 494 5.88 -6.80 23.95
CA ALA A 494 6.21 -6.20 25.24
C ALA A 494 7.71 -5.94 25.41
N HIS A 495 8.55 -6.88 24.97
CA HIS A 495 9.99 -6.69 24.94
C HIS A 495 10.41 -5.51 24.06
N ALA A 496 9.85 -5.40 22.85
CA ALA A 496 10.14 -4.30 21.93
C ALA A 496 9.72 -2.94 22.51
N ILE A 497 8.53 -2.84 23.11
CA ILE A 497 8.05 -1.62 23.76
C ILE A 497 8.97 -1.19 24.91
N LYS A 498 9.36 -2.14 25.76
CA LYS A 498 10.28 -1.85 26.87
C LYS A 498 11.64 -1.37 26.40
N ARG A 499 12.15 -1.92 25.29
CA ARG A 499 13.51 -1.70 24.80
C ARG A 499 13.65 -0.49 23.87
N TYR A 500 12.63 -0.21 23.06
CA TYR A 500 12.68 0.82 22.00
C TYR A 500 11.65 1.95 22.19
N GLY A 501 10.80 1.84 23.22
CA GLY A 501 9.74 2.81 23.54
C GLY A 501 8.34 2.36 23.06
N PRO A 502 7.28 3.00 23.57
CA PRO A 502 5.88 2.60 23.32
C PRO A 502 5.49 2.62 21.84
N SER A 503 6.07 3.51 21.04
CA SER A 503 5.79 3.61 19.60
C SER A 503 6.35 2.46 18.77
N ALA A 504 7.16 1.56 19.34
CA ALA A 504 7.70 0.40 18.63
C ALA A 504 6.61 -0.58 18.16
N VAL A 505 5.56 -0.75 18.97
CA VAL A 505 4.38 -1.57 18.64
C VAL A 505 3.13 -0.76 18.98
N PRO A 506 2.66 0.13 18.08
CA PRO A 506 1.63 1.09 18.42
C PRO A 506 0.22 0.48 18.43
N ASN A 507 -0.02 -0.58 17.64
CA ASN A 507 -1.36 -1.16 17.46
C ASN A 507 -1.34 -2.68 17.27
N TYR A 508 -2.49 -3.27 17.58
CA TYR A 508 -2.85 -4.66 17.38
C TYR A 508 -4.17 -4.72 16.61
N VAL A 509 -4.13 -5.24 15.38
CA VAL A 509 -5.26 -5.34 14.46
C VAL A 509 -5.92 -6.72 14.57
N ILE A 510 -7.25 -6.74 14.69
CA ILE A 510 -8.06 -7.97 14.79
C ILE A 510 -8.79 -8.20 13.48
N SER A 511 -8.31 -9.14 12.68
CA SER A 511 -8.91 -9.53 11.40
C SER A 511 -10.18 -10.34 11.62
N MET A 512 -11.18 -10.18 10.75
CA MET A 512 -12.50 -10.83 10.89
C MET A 512 -13.18 -10.51 12.24
N CYS A 513 -13.07 -9.25 12.69
CA CYS A 513 -13.76 -8.81 13.90
C CYS A 513 -15.27 -8.70 13.63
N ARG A 514 -16.08 -9.42 14.41
CA ARG A 514 -17.54 -9.58 14.26
C ARG A 514 -18.31 -9.23 15.51
N SER A 515 -17.67 -9.23 16.67
CA SER A 515 -18.33 -9.00 17.96
C SER A 515 -17.50 -8.12 18.90
N VAL A 516 -18.07 -7.81 20.07
CA VAL A 516 -17.33 -7.09 21.13
C VAL A 516 -16.38 -8.05 21.84
N SER A 517 -16.74 -9.34 21.97
CA SER A 517 -15.87 -10.35 22.55
C SER A 517 -14.53 -10.46 21.80
N ASP A 518 -14.53 -10.41 20.47
CA ASP A 518 -13.29 -10.45 19.66
C ASP A 518 -12.27 -9.37 20.10
N VAL A 519 -12.76 -8.16 20.40
CA VAL A 519 -11.93 -7.04 20.87
C VAL A 519 -11.40 -7.29 22.29
N LEU A 520 -12.25 -7.83 23.17
CA LEU A 520 -11.88 -8.10 24.56
C LEU A 520 -10.96 -9.32 24.69
N GLU A 521 -11.09 -10.32 23.82
CA GLU A 521 -10.19 -11.48 23.75
C GLU A 521 -8.76 -11.02 23.43
N ALA A 522 -8.58 -10.17 22.43
CA ALA A 522 -7.29 -9.55 22.15
C ALA A 522 -6.78 -8.72 23.35
N ALA A 523 -7.66 -7.98 24.03
CA ALA A 523 -7.31 -7.23 25.24
C ALA A 523 -6.81 -8.14 26.37
N ILE A 524 -7.41 -9.32 26.56
CA ILE A 524 -6.96 -10.33 27.53
C ILE A 524 -5.55 -10.81 27.18
N LEU A 525 -5.28 -11.15 25.92
CA LEU A 525 -3.95 -11.60 25.50
C LEU A 525 -2.88 -10.52 25.70
N LEU A 526 -3.20 -9.26 25.43
CA LEU A 526 -2.32 -8.12 25.68
C LEU A 526 -2.11 -7.90 27.19
N LYS A 527 -3.15 -8.05 28.02
CA LYS A 527 -3.06 -8.02 29.48
C LYS A 527 -2.11 -9.10 30.00
N GLU A 528 -2.22 -10.34 29.52
CA GLU A 528 -1.34 -11.46 29.94
C GLU A 528 0.14 -11.23 29.57
N ALA A 529 0.42 -10.36 28.59
CA ALA A 529 1.79 -9.93 28.26
C ALA A 529 2.25 -8.66 29.01
N GLY A 530 1.40 -8.08 29.87
CA GLY A 530 1.67 -6.83 30.59
C GLY A 530 1.58 -5.57 29.71
N LEU A 531 0.90 -5.66 28.56
CA LEU A 531 0.70 -4.55 27.63
C LEU A 531 -0.58 -3.77 27.91
N ILE A 532 -1.48 -4.30 28.75
CA ILE A 532 -2.71 -3.64 29.17
C ILE A 532 -2.89 -3.82 30.68
N ASP A 533 -3.19 -2.72 31.38
CA ASP A 533 -3.75 -2.74 32.74
C ASP A 533 -4.88 -1.71 32.83
N ALA A 534 -6.13 -2.17 32.90
CA ALA A 534 -7.32 -1.34 33.05
C ALA A 534 -7.83 -1.26 34.51
N SER A 535 -7.21 -2.00 35.43
CA SER A 535 -7.72 -2.23 36.79
C SER A 535 -7.36 -1.11 37.79
N GLY A 536 -6.37 -0.29 37.45
CA GLY A 536 -5.87 0.80 38.29
C GLY A 536 -6.51 2.17 37.99
N PRO A 537 -6.29 3.18 38.86
CA PRO A 537 -6.76 4.55 38.64
C PRO A 537 -6.06 5.25 37.45
N GLN A 538 -4.91 4.72 37.03
CA GLN A 538 -4.20 5.14 35.82
C GLN A 538 -4.07 3.92 34.91
N PRO A 539 -4.99 3.76 33.94
CA PRO A 539 -4.92 2.65 33.00
C PRO A 539 -3.65 2.76 32.13
N TYR A 540 -3.06 1.61 31.81
CA TYR A 540 -1.88 1.50 30.95
C TYR A 540 -2.25 0.78 29.66
N CYS A 541 -2.06 1.43 28.52
CA CYS A 541 -2.42 0.89 27.20
C CYS A 541 -1.53 1.45 26.06
N PRO A 542 -0.22 1.08 26.02
CA PRO A 542 0.68 1.48 24.93
C PRO A 542 0.26 0.95 23.55
N VAL A 543 -0.48 -0.17 23.49
CA VAL A 543 -0.91 -0.82 22.24
C VAL A 543 -2.40 -0.59 21.98
N GLY A 544 -2.75 -0.01 20.84
CA GLY A 544 -4.13 0.26 20.47
C GLY A 544 -4.77 -0.98 19.87
N ILE A 545 -6.00 -1.30 20.23
CA ILE A 545 -6.73 -2.43 19.67
C ILE A 545 -7.60 -1.92 18.53
N SER A 546 -7.32 -2.38 17.31
CA SER A 546 -7.96 -1.91 16.08
C SER A 546 -8.81 -3.03 15.47
N PRO A 547 -10.15 -3.00 15.61
CA PRO A 547 -11.02 -3.97 14.95
C PRO A 547 -10.97 -3.76 13.44
N LEU A 548 -10.82 -4.85 12.68
CA LEU A 548 -10.87 -4.85 11.22
C LEU A 548 -12.17 -5.49 10.74
N PHE A 549 -13.05 -4.67 10.16
CA PHE A 549 -14.31 -5.09 9.54
C PHE A 549 -14.06 -5.41 8.05
N GLU A 550 -14.17 -6.68 7.66
CA GLU A 550 -13.75 -7.17 6.34
C GLU A 550 -14.90 -7.53 5.40
N THR A 551 -16.02 -8.07 5.90
CA THR A 551 -17.20 -8.43 5.08
C THR A 551 -18.21 -7.29 5.01
N ILE A 552 -19.19 -7.37 4.10
CA ILE A 552 -20.23 -6.34 4.01
C ILE A 552 -21.07 -6.29 5.29
N ASP A 553 -21.40 -7.45 5.87
CA ASP A 553 -22.15 -7.52 7.13
C ASP A 553 -21.34 -6.95 8.29
N ASP A 554 -20.02 -7.21 8.36
CA ASP A 554 -19.17 -6.65 9.40
C ASP A 554 -19.07 -5.13 9.28
N LEU A 555 -18.98 -4.59 8.06
CA LEU A 555 -18.98 -3.14 7.79
C LEU A 555 -20.29 -2.49 8.25
N HIS A 556 -21.44 -3.12 7.99
CA HIS A 556 -22.73 -2.63 8.46
C HIS A 556 -22.85 -2.66 9.99
N ASN A 557 -22.30 -3.68 10.65
CA ASN A 557 -22.37 -3.85 12.09
C ASN A 557 -21.27 -3.08 12.86
N GLY A 558 -20.21 -2.63 12.18
CA GLY A 558 -19.01 -2.08 12.80
C GLY A 558 -19.26 -0.88 13.72
N ALA A 559 -20.18 0.01 13.36
CA ALA A 559 -20.56 1.14 14.20
C ALA A 559 -21.28 0.71 15.49
N THR A 560 -22.12 -0.33 15.41
CA THR A 560 -22.79 -0.91 16.58
C THR A 560 -21.78 -1.57 17.52
N ILE A 561 -20.82 -2.30 16.98
CA ILE A 561 -19.73 -2.95 17.76
C ILE A 561 -18.86 -1.88 18.43
N LEU A 562 -18.43 -0.86 17.69
CA LEU A 562 -17.65 0.26 18.22
C LEU A 562 -18.39 0.98 19.36
N HIS A 563 -19.69 1.25 19.18
CA HIS A 563 -20.48 1.87 20.23
C HIS A 563 -20.60 0.98 21.47
N ALA A 564 -20.94 -0.30 21.28
CA ALA A 564 -21.10 -1.25 22.38
C ALA A 564 -19.81 -1.45 23.19
N MET A 565 -18.64 -1.51 22.53
CA MET A 565 -17.37 -1.62 23.25
C MET A 565 -17.02 -0.35 24.03
N LEU A 566 -17.37 0.84 23.53
CA LEU A 566 -17.13 2.11 24.22
C LEU A 566 -18.05 2.33 25.44
N GLU A 567 -19.22 1.70 25.46
CA GLU A 567 -20.11 1.70 26.62
C GLU A 567 -19.56 0.88 27.79
N LEU A 568 -18.59 -0.02 27.56
CA LEU A 568 -17.91 -0.75 28.62
C LEU A 568 -16.93 0.17 29.36
N PRO A 569 -17.12 0.44 30.68
CA PRO A 569 -16.25 1.37 31.40
C PRO A 569 -14.78 0.96 31.38
N ILE A 570 -14.51 -0.35 31.43
CA ILE A 570 -13.15 -0.91 31.40
C ILE A 570 -12.45 -0.61 30.07
N TYR A 571 -13.17 -0.69 28.95
CA TYR A 571 -12.62 -0.41 27.63
C TYR A 571 -12.50 1.09 27.38
N ARG A 572 -13.49 1.89 27.82
CA ARG A 572 -13.40 3.35 27.76
C ARG A 572 -12.16 3.88 28.50
N ALA A 573 -11.80 3.26 29.63
CA ALA A 573 -10.58 3.60 30.36
C ALA A 573 -9.30 3.37 29.53
N LEU A 574 -9.26 2.32 28.70
CA LEU A 574 -8.16 2.05 27.77
C LEU A 574 -8.06 3.11 26.67
N VAL A 575 -9.20 3.49 26.09
CA VAL A 575 -9.29 4.55 25.07
C VAL A 575 -8.85 5.90 25.66
N ALA A 576 -9.27 6.21 26.88
CA ALA A 576 -8.86 7.42 27.60
C ALA A 576 -7.34 7.46 27.86
N ALA A 577 -6.73 6.32 28.22
CA ALA A 577 -5.27 6.21 28.38
C ALA A 577 -4.49 6.47 27.08
N ARG A 578 -5.17 6.40 25.93
CA ARG A 578 -4.64 6.75 24.61
C ARG A 578 -5.11 8.12 24.11
N GLY A 579 -5.51 9.01 25.01
CA GLY A 579 -5.91 10.37 24.67
C GLY A 579 -7.24 10.45 23.92
N GLU A 580 -8.17 9.56 24.27
CA GLU A 580 -9.50 9.44 23.65
C GLU A 580 -9.44 9.06 22.16
N SER A 581 -8.38 8.38 21.72
CA SER A 581 -8.21 7.96 20.33
C SER A 581 -8.51 6.47 20.16
N GLN A 582 -9.36 6.17 19.18
CA GLN A 582 -9.71 4.80 18.78
C GLN A 582 -9.50 4.63 17.28
N GLU A 583 -8.76 3.60 16.91
CA GLU A 583 -8.56 3.24 15.51
C GLU A 583 -9.53 2.12 15.09
N VAL A 584 -10.06 2.21 13.88
CA VAL A 584 -10.84 1.15 13.24
C VAL A 584 -10.27 0.90 11.85
N MET A 585 -10.06 -0.36 11.50
CA MET A 585 -9.54 -0.73 10.20
C MET A 585 -10.68 -1.22 9.28
N LEU A 586 -10.62 -0.84 8.01
CA LEU A 586 -11.65 -1.17 7.01
C LEU A 586 -11.08 -2.06 5.90
N GLY A 587 -11.73 -3.19 5.65
CA GLY A 587 -11.39 -4.17 4.63
C GLY A 587 -12.14 -3.94 3.33
N TYR A 588 -11.41 -3.63 2.24
CA TYR A 588 -11.99 -3.40 0.91
C TYR A 588 -12.01 -4.65 0.03
N SER A 589 -10.93 -5.43 0.05
CA SER A 589 -10.75 -6.52 -0.92
C SER A 589 -11.62 -7.74 -0.61
N ASP A 590 -11.82 -8.04 0.67
CA ASP A 590 -12.68 -9.15 1.11
C ASP A 590 -14.17 -8.80 0.96
N SER A 591 -14.58 -7.56 1.29
CA SER A 591 -15.95 -7.08 1.01
C SER A 591 -16.28 -7.02 -0.48
N ASN A 592 -15.31 -6.69 -1.34
CA ASN A 592 -15.49 -6.78 -2.79
C ASN A 592 -15.66 -8.23 -3.28
N LYS A 593 -14.89 -9.18 -2.72
CA LYS A 593 -15.07 -10.61 -3.03
C LYS A 593 -16.45 -11.11 -2.61
N ASP A 594 -16.99 -10.57 -1.52
CA ASP A 594 -18.27 -10.92 -0.92
C ASP A 594 -19.48 -10.38 -1.72
N GLY A 595 -19.51 -9.09 -2.06
CA GLY A 595 -20.70 -8.49 -2.71
C GLY A 595 -20.47 -7.72 -4.01
N GLY A 596 -19.26 -7.72 -4.56
CA GLY A 596 -18.92 -7.03 -5.79
C GLY A 596 -18.61 -5.54 -5.62
N TYR A 597 -18.03 -4.96 -6.68
CA TYR A 597 -17.29 -3.69 -6.62
C TYR A 597 -18.09 -2.49 -6.11
N LEU A 598 -19.27 -2.25 -6.68
CA LEU A 598 -20.07 -1.07 -6.34
C LEU A 598 -20.66 -1.19 -4.93
N ALA A 599 -21.21 -2.36 -4.61
CA ALA A 599 -21.81 -2.62 -3.29
C ALA A 599 -20.78 -2.53 -2.18
N SER A 600 -19.58 -3.11 -2.37
CA SER A 600 -18.51 -3.02 -1.38
C SER A 600 -17.99 -1.59 -1.21
N SER A 601 -17.83 -0.85 -2.30
CA SER A 601 -17.38 0.55 -2.24
C SER A 601 -18.37 1.43 -1.48
N TRP A 602 -19.67 1.19 -1.67
CA TRP A 602 -20.73 1.89 -0.95
C TRP A 602 -20.84 1.46 0.52
N ALA A 603 -20.73 0.15 0.81
CA ALA A 603 -20.76 -0.37 2.17
C ALA A 603 -19.66 0.25 3.03
N VAL A 604 -18.45 0.43 2.48
CA VAL A 604 -17.37 1.12 3.19
C VAL A 604 -17.72 2.59 3.45
N TYR A 605 -18.19 3.33 2.43
CA TYR A 605 -18.59 4.74 2.62
C TYR A 605 -19.66 4.90 3.71
N ARG A 606 -20.66 4.01 3.72
CA ARG A 606 -21.72 4.00 4.73
C ARG A 606 -21.23 3.61 6.12
N ALA A 607 -20.31 2.65 6.21
CA ALA A 607 -19.67 2.30 7.47
C ALA A 607 -18.86 3.46 8.04
N GLU A 608 -18.09 4.17 7.20
CA GLU A 608 -17.32 5.36 7.60
C GLU A 608 -18.23 6.45 8.17
N LEU A 609 -19.34 6.80 7.48
CA LEU A 609 -20.34 7.74 8.00
C LEU A 609 -20.91 7.32 9.37
N ALA A 610 -21.24 6.03 9.52
CA ALA A 610 -21.80 5.51 10.77
C ALA A 610 -20.77 5.54 11.92
N LEU A 611 -19.50 5.23 11.64
CA LEU A 611 -18.40 5.29 12.61
C LEU A 611 -18.11 6.73 13.03
N VAL A 612 -18.12 7.68 12.08
CA VAL A 612 -17.98 9.12 12.36
C VAL A 612 -19.08 9.60 13.31
N GLU A 613 -20.33 9.17 13.10
CA GLU A 613 -21.44 9.52 13.98
C GLU A 613 -21.28 8.94 15.40
N VAL A 614 -20.76 7.71 15.53
CA VAL A 614 -20.41 7.14 16.85
C VAL A 614 -19.31 7.95 17.52
N ALA A 615 -18.28 8.35 16.77
CA ALA A 615 -17.20 9.17 17.28
C ALA A 615 -17.70 10.51 17.81
N ARG A 616 -18.58 11.17 17.04
CA ARG A 616 -19.23 12.42 17.43
C ARG A 616 -20.07 12.28 18.70
N LYS A 617 -20.85 11.20 18.84
CA LYS A 617 -21.69 10.93 20.03
C LYS A 617 -20.88 10.64 21.29
N THR A 618 -19.77 9.91 21.15
CA THR A 618 -18.98 9.42 22.27
C THR A 618 -17.77 10.31 22.60
N GLY A 619 -17.50 11.32 21.76
CA GLY A 619 -16.42 12.29 21.92
C GLY A 619 -15.01 11.73 21.67
N ILE A 620 -14.90 10.55 21.06
CA ILE A 620 -13.58 9.97 20.71
C ILE A 620 -13.01 10.62 19.44
N ARG A 621 -11.69 10.58 19.33
CA ARG A 621 -10.93 10.82 18.10
C ARG A 621 -10.86 9.52 17.32
N LEU A 622 -11.78 9.35 16.37
CA LEU A 622 -11.76 8.23 15.44
C LEU A 622 -10.59 8.37 14.47
N ARG A 623 -9.89 7.26 14.24
CA ARG A 623 -8.91 7.11 13.18
C ARG A 623 -9.29 5.94 12.31
N LEU A 624 -9.41 6.18 11.00
CA LEU A 624 -9.65 5.11 10.05
C LEU A 624 -8.32 4.61 9.47
N PHE A 625 -8.15 3.29 9.50
CA PHE A 625 -7.03 2.61 8.87
C PHE A 625 -7.55 1.87 7.63
N HIS A 626 -7.15 2.37 6.45
CA HIS A 626 -7.57 1.82 5.18
C HIS A 626 -6.72 0.62 4.78
N GLY A 627 -7.36 -0.55 4.70
CA GLY A 627 -6.73 -1.81 4.34
C GLY A 627 -6.35 -1.94 2.87
N ARG A 628 -5.83 -3.13 2.53
CA ARG A 628 -5.39 -3.43 1.17
C ARG A 628 -6.56 -3.36 0.18
N GLY A 629 -6.32 -2.64 -0.90
CA GLY A 629 -7.13 -2.75 -2.11
C GLY A 629 -8.30 -1.78 -2.26
N GLY A 630 -8.42 -0.80 -1.37
CA GLY A 630 -9.31 0.35 -1.61
C GLY A 630 -8.75 1.29 -2.68
N THR A 631 -9.61 2.17 -3.20
CA THR A 631 -9.26 3.24 -4.15
C THR A 631 -8.07 4.09 -3.63
N VAL A 632 -7.99 4.28 -2.31
CA VAL A 632 -6.91 4.99 -1.59
C VAL A 632 -5.55 4.31 -1.71
N GLY A 633 -5.51 2.96 -1.66
CA GLY A 633 -4.28 2.17 -1.56
C GLY A 633 -3.75 1.59 -2.88
N ARG A 634 -4.56 1.56 -3.95
CA ARG A 634 -4.20 0.82 -5.19
C ARG A 634 -3.35 1.59 -6.20
N GLY A 635 -3.13 2.90 -6.02
CA GLY A 635 -2.38 3.72 -7.00
C GLY A 635 -2.94 3.63 -8.44
N GLY A 636 -4.20 3.18 -8.56
CA GLY A 636 -4.95 3.02 -9.80
C GLY A 636 -5.40 4.38 -10.25
N GLY A 637 -6.29 5.00 -9.48
CA GLY A 637 -6.42 6.45 -9.44
C GLY A 637 -5.32 7.11 -8.60
N PRO A 638 -5.17 8.44 -8.68
CA PRO A 638 -4.34 9.21 -7.76
C PRO A 638 -4.84 9.01 -6.31
N SER A 639 -3.97 8.56 -5.38
CA SER A 639 -4.34 8.38 -3.96
C SER A 639 -4.96 9.65 -3.35
N TYR A 640 -4.57 10.82 -3.86
CA TYR A 640 -5.14 12.12 -3.50
C TYR A 640 -6.66 12.18 -3.73
N GLU A 641 -7.15 11.87 -4.93
CA GLU A 641 -8.59 11.92 -5.25
C GLU A 641 -9.40 10.92 -4.43
N ALA A 642 -8.81 9.75 -4.15
CA ALA A 642 -9.47 8.73 -3.34
C ALA A 642 -9.62 9.13 -1.87
N ILE A 643 -8.71 9.94 -1.32
CA ILE A 643 -8.81 10.49 0.05
C ILE A 643 -9.83 11.64 0.09
N LEU A 644 -9.88 12.48 -0.95
CA LEU A 644 -10.91 13.52 -1.08
C LEU A 644 -12.33 12.93 -1.26
N ALA A 645 -12.41 11.69 -1.77
CA ALA A 645 -13.64 10.94 -1.97
C ALA A 645 -14.18 10.25 -0.71
N GLN A 646 -13.50 10.36 0.43
CA GLN A 646 -14.01 9.85 1.70
C GLN A 646 -15.13 10.73 2.25
N PRO A 647 -16.04 10.18 3.07
CA PRO A 647 -17.14 10.95 3.63
C PRO A 647 -16.64 12.03 4.60
N PRO A 648 -17.45 13.09 4.80
CA PRO A 648 -17.13 14.14 5.77
C PRO A 648 -16.83 13.59 7.17
N GLY A 649 -15.74 14.08 7.77
CA GLY A 649 -15.31 13.68 9.11
C GLY A 649 -14.57 12.34 9.21
N ALA A 650 -14.46 11.57 8.13
CA ALA A 650 -13.75 10.28 8.12
C ALA A 650 -12.23 10.42 8.31
N VAL A 651 -11.64 11.45 7.70
CA VAL A 651 -10.20 11.73 7.80
C VAL A 651 -9.87 12.48 9.10
N ASN A 652 -10.50 13.63 9.35
CA ASN A 652 -10.38 14.42 10.59
C ASN A 652 -8.93 14.50 11.16
N GLY A 653 -7.97 14.90 10.32
CA GLY A 653 -6.56 15.04 10.65
C GLY A 653 -5.77 13.72 10.68
N SER A 654 -6.43 12.56 10.52
CA SER A 654 -5.79 11.26 10.61
C SER A 654 -6.07 10.34 9.42
N LEU A 655 -5.00 9.94 8.74
CA LEU A 655 -5.05 8.98 7.64
C LEU A 655 -4.02 7.89 7.88
N ARG A 656 -4.47 6.63 8.01
CA ARG A 656 -3.57 5.49 7.90
C ARG A 656 -3.96 4.66 6.71
N LEU A 657 -2.98 4.26 5.91
CA LEU A 657 -3.24 3.41 4.76
C LEU A 657 -2.19 2.33 4.61
N THR A 658 -2.63 1.20 4.10
CA THR A 658 -1.74 0.11 3.72
C THR A 658 -1.04 0.44 2.41
N GLU A 659 0.27 0.59 2.43
CA GLU A 659 1.09 0.66 1.23
C GLU A 659 1.42 -0.75 0.75
N GLN A 660 0.87 -1.10 -0.42
CA GLN A 660 1.01 -2.44 -0.98
C GLN A 660 2.44 -2.65 -1.49
N GLY A 661 3.07 -3.78 -1.15
CA GLY A 661 4.45 -4.01 -1.55
C GLY A 661 4.71 -3.92 -3.06
N GLU A 662 3.71 -4.21 -3.91
CA GLU A 662 3.80 -4.06 -5.38
C GLU A 662 4.04 -2.64 -5.87
N VAL A 663 3.63 -1.63 -5.11
CA VAL A 663 3.79 -0.22 -5.48
C VAL A 663 4.87 0.49 -4.68
N ILE A 664 5.34 -0.08 -3.56
CA ILE A 664 6.31 0.59 -2.67
C ILE A 664 7.59 0.97 -3.41
N ALA A 665 8.13 0.10 -4.27
CA ALA A 665 9.31 0.46 -5.06
C ALA A 665 9.04 1.63 -6.02
N ALA A 666 7.89 1.63 -6.70
CA ALA A 666 7.52 2.70 -7.61
C ALA A 666 7.22 4.02 -6.87
N LYS A 667 6.82 3.96 -5.60
CA LYS A 667 6.50 5.14 -4.79
C LYS A 667 7.67 5.71 -4.01
N TYR A 668 8.56 4.86 -3.49
CA TYR A 668 9.49 5.23 -2.41
C TYR A 668 10.95 4.85 -2.67
N ALA A 669 11.29 4.25 -3.83
CA ALA A 669 12.68 3.88 -4.12
C ALA A 669 13.60 5.08 -4.42
N GLU A 670 13.05 6.24 -4.76
CA GLU A 670 13.82 7.45 -5.06
C GLU A 670 13.27 8.67 -4.30
N PRO A 671 14.11 9.55 -3.75
CA PRO A 671 13.68 10.67 -2.92
C PRO A 671 12.62 11.57 -3.57
N GLN A 672 12.81 11.95 -4.84
CA GLN A 672 11.88 12.84 -5.55
C GLN A 672 10.48 12.23 -5.73
N VAL A 673 10.43 10.91 -5.95
CA VAL A 673 9.17 10.18 -6.11
C VAL A 673 8.52 9.94 -4.74
N ALA A 674 9.33 9.61 -3.74
CA ALA A 674 8.88 9.47 -2.35
C ALA A 674 8.24 10.76 -1.85
N GLN A 675 8.91 11.90 -2.07
CA GLN A 675 8.42 13.22 -1.68
C GLN A 675 7.05 13.49 -2.30
N ARG A 676 6.89 13.31 -3.62
CA ARG A 676 5.59 13.55 -4.27
C ARG A 676 4.47 12.68 -3.73
N ASN A 677 4.74 11.39 -3.46
CA ASN A 677 3.71 10.51 -2.91
C ASN A 677 3.32 10.94 -1.50
N LEU A 678 4.28 11.24 -0.64
CA LEU A 678 4.03 11.67 0.74
C LEU A 678 3.33 13.04 0.79
N GLU A 679 3.75 13.99 -0.05
CA GLU A 679 3.07 15.28 -0.25
C GLU A 679 1.61 15.08 -0.68
N SER A 680 1.35 14.16 -1.60
CA SER A 680 -0.01 13.91 -2.10
C SER A 680 -0.93 13.36 -1.01
N LEU A 681 -0.39 12.50 -0.12
CA LEU A 681 -1.13 11.99 1.03
C LEU A 681 -1.45 13.13 2.01
N LEU A 682 -0.45 13.95 2.36
CA LEU A 682 -0.62 15.07 3.28
C LEU A 682 -1.56 16.14 2.73
N ALA A 683 -1.41 16.50 1.44
CA ALA A 683 -2.28 17.44 0.74
C ALA A 683 -3.74 16.99 0.84
N ALA A 684 -4.03 15.73 0.50
CA ALA A 684 -5.38 15.21 0.59
C ALA A 684 -5.90 15.16 2.02
N THR A 685 -5.07 14.74 2.99
CA THR A 685 -5.46 14.73 4.41
C THR A 685 -5.83 16.12 4.90
N LEU A 686 -5.00 17.13 4.60
CA LEU A 686 -5.26 18.51 5.00
C LEU A 686 -6.53 19.05 4.35
N GLU A 687 -6.72 18.85 3.04
CA GLU A 687 -7.94 19.29 2.34
C GLU A 687 -9.19 18.59 2.87
N SER A 688 -9.21 17.25 2.97
CA SER A 688 -10.37 16.50 3.51
C SER A 688 -10.66 16.82 4.97
N THR A 689 -9.69 17.35 5.72
CA THR A 689 -9.87 17.70 7.14
C THR A 689 -10.39 19.12 7.30
N LEU A 690 -9.91 20.06 6.49
CA LEU A 690 -10.10 21.49 6.70
C LEU A 690 -11.09 22.13 5.71
N LEU A 691 -11.44 21.44 4.62
CA LEU A 691 -12.32 21.94 3.57
C LEU A 691 -13.56 21.05 3.39
N ASP A 692 -14.66 21.63 2.90
CA ASP A 692 -15.79 20.86 2.38
C ASP A 692 -15.45 20.33 0.99
N VAL A 693 -14.92 19.12 0.96
CA VAL A 693 -14.53 18.43 -0.28
C VAL A 693 -15.67 17.65 -0.91
N GLU A 694 -16.68 17.25 -0.12
CA GLU A 694 -17.81 16.45 -0.60
C GLU A 694 -18.71 17.29 -1.52
N GLY A 695 -19.00 18.53 -1.12
CA GLY A 695 -19.75 19.49 -1.94
C GLY A 695 -21.23 19.13 -2.19
N LEU A 696 -21.79 18.20 -1.43
CA LEU A 696 -23.21 17.81 -1.53
C LEU A 696 -24.13 18.69 -0.68
N GLY A 697 -23.70 19.10 0.51
CA GLY A 697 -24.52 19.87 1.46
C GLY A 697 -25.89 19.20 1.70
N ASP A 698 -26.97 19.96 1.56
CA ASP A 698 -28.36 19.47 1.74
C ASP A 698 -28.76 18.34 0.76
N ALA A 699 -27.99 18.11 -0.31
CA ALA A 699 -28.24 17.03 -1.27
C ALA A 699 -27.62 15.68 -0.87
N ALA A 700 -26.92 15.58 0.27
CA ALA A 700 -26.24 14.36 0.71
C ALA A 700 -27.21 13.18 0.92
N GLU A 701 -28.23 13.32 1.77
CA GLU A 701 -29.18 12.23 2.06
C GLU A 701 -29.93 11.73 0.81
N PRO A 702 -30.44 12.60 -0.10
CA PRO A 702 -30.98 12.15 -1.38
C PRO A 702 -29.97 11.38 -2.23
N ALA A 703 -28.71 11.80 -2.29
CA ALA A 703 -27.67 11.11 -3.04
C ALA A 703 -27.36 9.74 -2.44
N TYR A 704 -27.30 9.65 -1.11
CA TYR A 704 -27.06 8.40 -0.39
C TYR A 704 -28.19 7.38 -0.61
N ALA A 705 -29.45 7.84 -0.61
CA ALA A 705 -30.59 6.97 -0.89
C ALA A 705 -30.54 6.36 -2.30
N VAL A 706 -30.03 7.09 -3.30
CA VAL A 706 -29.80 6.54 -4.64
C VAL A 706 -28.80 5.38 -4.59
N LEU A 707 -27.68 5.57 -3.90
CA LEU A 707 -26.63 4.55 -3.83
C LEU A 707 -27.04 3.36 -2.96
N ASP A 708 -27.89 3.53 -1.95
CA ASP A 708 -28.50 2.41 -1.20
C ASP A 708 -29.28 1.47 -2.13
N GLU A 709 -30.13 2.02 -2.99
CA GLU A 709 -30.90 1.21 -3.95
C GLU A 709 -29.98 0.53 -4.98
N VAL A 710 -29.03 1.28 -5.55
CA VAL A 710 -28.15 0.76 -6.61
C VAL A 710 -27.20 -0.31 -6.07
N ALA A 711 -26.67 -0.15 -4.84
CA ALA A 711 -25.77 -1.12 -4.23
C ALA A 711 -26.45 -2.49 -4.02
N VAL A 712 -27.72 -2.51 -3.58
CA VAL A 712 -28.49 -3.76 -3.43
C VAL A 712 -28.67 -4.46 -4.79
N LEU A 713 -28.96 -3.71 -5.85
CA LEU A 713 -29.07 -4.27 -7.20
C LEU A 713 -27.74 -4.82 -7.71
N ALA A 714 -26.63 -4.12 -7.44
CA ALA A 714 -25.28 -4.55 -7.82
C ALA A 714 -24.88 -5.84 -7.10
N GLN A 715 -25.11 -5.91 -5.79
CA GLN A 715 -24.82 -7.09 -4.97
C GLN A 715 -25.61 -8.31 -5.46
N ARG A 716 -26.89 -8.13 -5.77
CA ARG A 716 -27.72 -9.21 -6.32
C ARG A 716 -27.22 -9.71 -7.66
N ALA A 717 -26.85 -8.80 -8.58
CA ALA A 717 -26.32 -9.17 -9.89
C ALA A 717 -24.97 -9.92 -9.77
N TYR A 718 -24.11 -9.50 -8.84
CA TYR A 718 -22.87 -10.20 -8.53
C TYR A 718 -23.13 -11.60 -7.94
N ALA A 719 -24.02 -11.71 -6.96
CA ALA A 719 -24.37 -12.97 -6.33
C ALA A 719 -24.96 -13.98 -7.32
N GLU A 720 -25.79 -13.52 -8.27
CA GLU A 720 -26.36 -14.38 -9.31
C GLU A 720 -25.25 -15.10 -10.11
N LEU A 721 -24.16 -14.41 -10.45
CA LEU A 721 -23.03 -15.02 -11.16
C LEU A 721 -22.18 -15.89 -10.24
N VAL A 722 -21.74 -15.33 -9.11
CA VAL A 722 -20.64 -15.89 -8.32
C VAL A 722 -21.12 -16.97 -7.36
N HIS A 723 -22.32 -16.81 -6.78
CA HIS A 723 -22.87 -17.71 -5.76
C HIS A 723 -23.94 -18.64 -6.33
N ASP A 724 -24.82 -18.13 -7.19
CA ASP A 724 -26.03 -18.86 -7.60
C ASP A 724 -25.84 -19.63 -8.91
N THR A 725 -24.89 -19.25 -9.78
CA THR A 725 -24.71 -19.90 -11.09
C THR A 725 -24.07 -21.30 -10.93
N PRO A 726 -24.76 -22.39 -11.33
CA PRO A 726 -24.22 -23.74 -11.19
C PRO A 726 -22.96 -23.95 -12.04
N GLY A 727 -21.91 -24.47 -11.38
CA GLY A 727 -20.61 -24.74 -11.99
C GLY A 727 -19.68 -23.53 -12.08
N PHE A 728 -20.03 -22.38 -11.49
CA PHE A 728 -19.16 -21.19 -11.54
C PHE A 728 -17.75 -21.46 -10.99
N VAL A 729 -17.62 -22.19 -9.87
CA VAL A 729 -16.31 -22.55 -9.29
C VAL A 729 -15.48 -23.41 -10.26
N GLU A 730 -16.10 -24.39 -10.91
CA GLU A 730 -15.45 -25.24 -11.91
C GLU A 730 -14.98 -24.40 -13.11
N TYR A 731 -15.85 -23.52 -13.62
CA TYR A 731 -15.49 -22.58 -14.67
C TYR A 731 -14.32 -21.68 -14.26
N PHE A 732 -14.34 -21.12 -13.04
CA PHE A 732 -13.30 -20.24 -12.54
C PHE A 732 -11.95 -20.95 -12.44
N MET A 733 -11.92 -22.15 -11.88
CA MET A 733 -10.70 -22.97 -11.75
C MET A 733 -10.15 -23.38 -13.12
N ALA A 734 -11.03 -23.68 -14.09
CA ALA A 734 -10.63 -24.10 -15.43
C ALA A 734 -10.28 -22.94 -16.37
N SER A 735 -10.93 -21.78 -16.26
CA SER A 735 -10.68 -20.62 -17.14
C SER A 735 -9.57 -19.70 -16.66
N THR A 736 -9.09 -19.86 -15.42
CA THR A 736 -8.05 -19.00 -14.84
C THR A 736 -6.85 -19.82 -14.37
N PRO A 737 -5.66 -19.21 -14.18
CA PRO A 737 -4.49 -19.91 -13.64
C PRO A 737 -4.49 -19.98 -12.10
N VAL A 738 -5.65 -19.98 -11.44
CA VAL A 738 -5.75 -19.89 -9.97
C VAL A 738 -5.09 -21.06 -9.25
N SER A 739 -5.21 -22.27 -9.80
CA SER A 739 -4.55 -23.47 -9.27
C SER A 739 -3.03 -23.34 -9.32
N GLU A 740 -2.53 -22.75 -10.40
CA GLU A 740 -1.11 -22.54 -10.65
C GLU A 740 -0.53 -21.35 -9.82
N ILE A 741 -1.37 -20.41 -9.35
CA ILE A 741 -0.95 -19.36 -8.39
C ILE A 741 -0.39 -19.97 -7.12
N GLY A 742 -0.96 -21.08 -6.63
CA GLY A 742 -0.51 -21.80 -5.44
C GLY A 742 0.95 -22.27 -5.53
N SER A 743 1.40 -22.60 -6.74
CA SER A 743 2.74 -23.08 -7.05
C SER A 743 3.75 -21.95 -7.27
N LEU A 744 3.30 -20.70 -7.37
CA LEU A 744 4.22 -19.57 -7.36
C LEU A 744 4.81 -19.41 -5.96
N ASN A 745 6.14 -19.26 -5.88
CA ASN A 745 6.84 -18.87 -4.65
C ASN A 745 6.57 -17.39 -4.29
N ILE A 746 5.31 -17.03 -4.16
CA ILE A 746 4.81 -15.70 -3.89
C ILE A 746 4.86 -15.42 -2.38
N GLY A 747 5.74 -14.49 -1.98
CA GLY A 747 5.85 -14.02 -0.59
C GLY A 747 6.15 -15.13 0.43
N SER A 748 6.14 -14.76 1.71
CA SER A 748 6.32 -15.71 2.81
C SER A 748 5.05 -16.49 3.21
N ARG A 749 3.87 -16.09 2.69
CA ARG A 749 2.55 -16.59 3.12
C ARG A 749 2.02 -17.75 2.26
N PRO A 750 1.26 -18.71 2.85
CA PRO A 750 0.46 -19.68 2.08
C PRO A 750 -0.65 -19.01 1.26
N THR A 751 -1.04 -19.63 0.13
CA THR A 751 -2.02 -19.09 -0.83
C THR A 751 -3.48 -19.32 -0.44
N SER A 752 -3.78 -20.29 0.41
CA SER A 752 -5.12 -20.56 0.96
C SER A 752 -5.08 -20.80 2.47
N ARG A 753 -6.22 -20.59 3.15
CA ARG A 753 -6.38 -20.90 4.59
C ARG A 753 -6.62 -22.40 4.82
N LYS A 754 -7.24 -23.09 3.85
CA LYS A 754 -7.55 -24.55 3.80
C LYS A 754 -7.48 -25.06 2.34
N PRO A 755 -7.42 -26.37 2.07
CA PRO A 755 -7.58 -26.90 0.70
C PRO A 755 -8.91 -26.42 0.09
N THR A 756 -8.88 -25.82 -1.10
CA THR A 756 -9.99 -25.03 -1.65
C THR A 756 -11.12 -25.90 -2.19
N GLU A 757 -12.29 -25.90 -1.53
CA GLU A 757 -13.54 -26.49 -2.05
C GLU A 757 -14.59 -25.41 -2.42
N SER A 758 -14.39 -24.14 -1.99
CA SER A 758 -15.30 -23.01 -2.22
C SER A 758 -14.60 -21.66 -2.43
N ILE A 759 -15.32 -20.64 -2.93
CA ILE A 759 -14.81 -19.25 -3.09
C ILE A 759 -14.54 -18.58 -1.74
N SER A 760 -15.32 -18.91 -0.71
CA SER A 760 -15.12 -18.41 0.65
C SER A 760 -13.75 -18.79 1.21
N ASP A 761 -13.20 -19.95 0.80
CA ASP A 761 -11.87 -20.42 1.22
C ASP A 761 -10.72 -19.68 0.52
N LEU A 762 -11.00 -19.03 -0.62
CA LEU A 762 -10.03 -18.27 -1.38
C LEU A 762 -9.84 -16.88 -0.77
N ARG A 763 -8.58 -16.47 -0.60
CA ARG A 763 -8.24 -15.10 -0.19
C ARG A 763 -8.49 -14.11 -1.33
N ALA A 764 -8.67 -12.83 -1.01
CA ALA A 764 -8.91 -11.81 -2.01
C ALA A 764 -7.76 -11.63 -3.04
N ILE A 765 -6.50 -11.92 -2.67
CA ILE A 765 -5.35 -11.73 -3.58
C ILE A 765 -5.35 -12.73 -4.73
N PRO A 766 -5.41 -14.07 -4.51
CA PRO A 766 -5.58 -15.02 -5.60
C PRO A 766 -6.84 -14.76 -6.45
N TRP A 767 -7.95 -14.33 -5.81
CA TRP A 767 -9.19 -14.00 -6.51
C TRP A 767 -8.99 -12.90 -7.57
N VAL A 768 -8.43 -11.76 -7.17
CA VAL A 768 -8.16 -10.65 -8.09
C VAL A 768 -7.12 -11.05 -9.13
N LEU A 769 -6.01 -11.68 -8.71
CA LEU A 769 -4.92 -12.02 -9.61
C LEU A 769 -5.36 -12.99 -10.70
N ALA A 770 -6.18 -14.01 -10.37
CA ALA A 770 -6.68 -14.98 -11.34
C ALA A 770 -7.48 -14.31 -12.47
N TRP A 771 -8.41 -13.42 -12.14
CA TRP A 771 -9.21 -12.68 -13.12
C TRP A 771 -8.41 -11.64 -13.90
N SER A 772 -7.36 -11.08 -13.29
CA SER A 772 -6.46 -10.16 -13.98
C SER A 772 -5.58 -10.87 -15.01
N GLN A 773 -5.13 -12.09 -14.71
CA GLN A 773 -4.37 -12.92 -15.65
C GLN A 773 -5.22 -13.30 -16.87
N SER A 774 -6.48 -13.69 -16.66
CA SER A 774 -7.42 -14.06 -17.73
C SER A 774 -8.05 -12.87 -18.45
N ARG A 775 -7.65 -11.63 -18.12
CA ARG A 775 -8.08 -10.38 -18.78
C ARG A 775 -9.58 -10.06 -18.66
N VAL A 776 -10.29 -10.70 -17.74
CA VAL A 776 -11.69 -10.36 -17.40
C VAL A 776 -11.74 -9.20 -16.42
N MET A 777 -10.84 -9.16 -15.44
CA MET A 777 -10.84 -8.17 -14.35
C MET A 777 -12.17 -8.13 -13.56
N LEU A 778 -12.85 -9.28 -13.46
CA LEU A 778 -14.22 -9.43 -12.92
C LEU A 778 -14.48 -8.62 -11.63
N PRO A 779 -13.58 -8.65 -10.61
CA PRO A 779 -13.86 -8.00 -9.32
C PRO A 779 -13.89 -6.48 -9.37
N GLY A 780 -13.50 -5.83 -10.47
CA GLY A 780 -13.47 -4.36 -10.54
C GLY A 780 -14.66 -3.71 -11.23
N TRP A 781 -15.66 -4.49 -11.69
CA TRP A 781 -16.79 -3.91 -12.44
C TRP A 781 -18.08 -4.73 -12.44
N TYR A 782 -18.03 -6.06 -12.29
CA TYR A 782 -19.19 -6.92 -12.52
C TYR A 782 -20.37 -6.58 -11.57
N GLY A 783 -21.59 -6.55 -12.13
CA GLY A 783 -22.83 -6.21 -11.43
C GLY A 783 -23.22 -4.73 -11.51
N THR A 784 -22.27 -3.85 -11.82
CA THR A 784 -22.49 -2.40 -11.85
C THR A 784 -23.39 -1.96 -13.02
N GLY A 785 -23.19 -2.54 -14.21
CA GLY A 785 -23.99 -2.22 -15.39
C GLY A 785 -25.45 -2.64 -15.22
N SER A 786 -25.67 -3.86 -14.74
CA SER A 786 -27.00 -4.36 -14.39
C SER A 786 -27.70 -3.50 -13.34
N ALA A 787 -26.97 -3.04 -12.33
CA ALA A 787 -27.54 -2.21 -11.26
C ALA A 787 -28.05 -0.86 -11.79
N PHE A 788 -27.23 -0.14 -12.55
CA PHE A 788 -27.64 1.15 -13.11
C PHE A 788 -28.77 1.01 -14.12
N GLU A 789 -28.70 0.03 -15.02
CA GLU A 789 -29.75 -0.21 -16.01
C GLU A 789 -31.10 -0.50 -15.34
N GLN A 790 -31.11 -1.40 -14.34
CA GLN A 790 -32.33 -1.73 -13.59
C GLN A 790 -32.84 -0.54 -12.78
N TRP A 791 -31.96 0.22 -12.13
CA TRP A 791 -32.36 1.40 -11.36
C TRP A 791 -32.97 2.47 -12.27
N ILE A 792 -32.37 2.75 -13.43
CA ILE A 792 -32.91 3.70 -14.41
C ILE A 792 -34.31 3.27 -14.86
N ALA A 793 -34.51 1.98 -15.17
CA ALA A 793 -35.78 1.44 -15.67
C ALA A 793 -36.89 1.32 -14.60
N ALA A 794 -36.54 1.09 -13.33
CA ALA A 794 -37.50 0.76 -12.27
C ALA A 794 -38.13 1.97 -11.56
N GLY A 795 -37.81 3.20 -11.96
CA GLY A 795 -38.15 4.39 -11.18
C GLY A 795 -39.57 4.91 -11.34
N PRO A 796 -40.09 5.62 -10.31
CA PRO A 796 -41.34 6.37 -10.44
C PRO A 796 -41.18 7.61 -11.34
N ARG A 797 -39.94 8.07 -11.54
CA ARG A 797 -39.52 9.16 -12.44
C ARG A 797 -39.15 8.59 -13.80
N GLY A 798 -39.25 9.41 -14.85
CA GLY A 798 -38.85 8.98 -16.20
C GLY A 798 -37.35 8.65 -16.28
N GLU A 799 -36.97 7.73 -17.17
CA GLU A 799 -35.57 7.27 -17.34
C GLU A 799 -34.59 8.44 -17.51
N GLY A 800 -34.97 9.47 -18.29
CA GLY A 800 -34.14 10.66 -18.50
C GLY A 800 -33.82 11.41 -17.21
N GLU A 801 -34.79 11.56 -16.30
CA GLU A 801 -34.58 12.26 -15.03
C GLU A 801 -33.65 11.46 -14.09
N ARG A 802 -33.72 10.13 -14.12
CA ARG A 802 -32.80 9.26 -13.36
C ARG A 802 -31.38 9.33 -13.92
N VAL A 803 -31.22 9.39 -15.24
CA VAL A 803 -29.92 9.62 -15.87
C VAL A 803 -29.35 10.98 -15.47
N ASP A 804 -30.16 12.04 -15.46
CA ASP A 804 -29.75 13.37 -15.03
C ASP A 804 -29.27 13.38 -13.57
N ILE A 805 -29.94 12.63 -12.68
CA ILE A 805 -29.49 12.46 -11.28
C ILE A 805 -28.09 11.83 -11.24
N LEU A 806 -27.87 10.71 -11.93
CA LEU A 806 -26.56 10.04 -11.93
C LEU A 806 -25.47 10.92 -12.56
N HIS A 807 -25.81 11.68 -13.61
CA HIS A 807 -24.89 12.62 -14.24
C HIS A 807 -24.49 13.74 -13.28
N ASP A 808 -25.45 14.33 -12.57
CA ASP A 808 -25.21 15.37 -11.57
C ASP A 808 -24.32 14.86 -10.42
N LEU A 809 -24.59 13.65 -9.92
CA LEU A 809 -23.73 13.01 -8.92
C LEU A 809 -22.29 12.84 -9.43
N TYR A 810 -22.09 12.45 -10.70
CA TYR A 810 -20.75 12.32 -11.28
C TYR A 810 -20.02 13.67 -11.39
N GLN A 811 -20.76 14.75 -11.65
CA GLN A 811 -20.19 16.10 -11.74
C GLN A 811 -19.89 16.72 -10.38
N ARG A 812 -20.66 16.44 -9.33
CA ARG A 812 -20.53 17.13 -8.04
C ARG A 812 -19.87 16.31 -6.95
N TRP A 813 -20.05 14.99 -6.92
CA TRP A 813 -19.65 14.16 -5.79
C TRP A 813 -18.35 13.40 -6.06
N PRO A 814 -17.24 13.68 -5.35
CA PRO A 814 -15.95 13.03 -5.59
C PRO A 814 -15.98 11.51 -5.41
N PHE A 815 -16.77 10.99 -4.46
CA PHE A 815 -16.95 9.55 -4.28
C PHE A 815 -17.49 8.87 -5.54
N PHE A 816 -18.63 9.34 -6.05
CA PHE A 816 -19.26 8.70 -7.21
C PHE A 816 -18.40 8.82 -8.47
N ARG A 817 -17.73 9.98 -8.65
CA ARG A 817 -16.73 10.15 -9.71
C ARG A 817 -15.57 9.16 -9.58
N SER A 818 -15.02 9.01 -8.38
CA SER A 818 -13.90 8.11 -8.11
C SER A 818 -14.27 6.64 -8.35
N VAL A 819 -15.46 6.21 -7.92
CA VAL A 819 -15.98 4.86 -8.18
C VAL A 819 -16.08 4.58 -9.68
N LEU A 820 -16.67 5.50 -10.45
CA LEU A 820 -16.80 5.32 -11.91
C LEU A 820 -15.44 5.39 -12.63
N SER A 821 -14.55 6.29 -12.23
CA SER A 821 -13.20 6.41 -12.82
C SER A 821 -12.37 5.14 -12.58
N ASN A 822 -12.40 4.58 -11.36
CA ASN A 822 -11.70 3.35 -11.04
C ASN A 822 -12.27 2.14 -11.82
N LEU A 823 -13.60 2.03 -11.89
CA LEU A 823 -14.28 1.04 -12.73
C LEU A 823 -13.85 1.16 -14.19
N ALA A 824 -13.83 2.38 -14.73
CA ALA A 824 -13.46 2.64 -16.13
C ALA A 824 -11.98 2.30 -16.39
N GLN A 825 -11.10 2.59 -15.44
CA GLN A 825 -9.71 2.16 -15.48
C GLN A 825 -9.56 0.64 -15.53
N VAL A 826 -10.30 -0.10 -14.70
CA VAL A 826 -10.23 -1.56 -14.69
C VAL A 826 -10.76 -2.13 -16.00
N LEU A 827 -11.91 -1.63 -16.49
CA LEU A 827 -12.47 -2.00 -17.78
C LEU A 827 -11.50 -1.72 -18.94
N ALA A 828 -10.77 -0.60 -18.90
CA ALA A 828 -9.77 -0.29 -19.92
C ALA A 828 -8.60 -1.29 -19.97
N LYS A 829 -8.42 -2.12 -18.92
CA LYS A 829 -7.42 -3.20 -18.85
C LYS A 829 -7.97 -4.58 -19.24
N SER A 830 -9.29 -4.73 -19.25
CA SER A 830 -9.96 -5.94 -19.70
C SER A 830 -9.80 -6.14 -21.22
N ASP A 831 -9.83 -7.40 -21.65
CA ASP A 831 -9.79 -7.78 -23.06
C ASP A 831 -10.60 -9.07 -23.25
N LEU A 832 -11.88 -8.93 -23.64
CA LEU A 832 -12.78 -10.08 -23.81
C LEU A 832 -12.37 -11.02 -24.95
N GLY A 833 -11.61 -10.52 -25.94
CA GLY A 833 -11.06 -11.36 -27.00
C GLY A 833 -9.99 -12.31 -26.45
N LEU A 834 -9.11 -11.82 -25.57
CA LEU A 834 -8.17 -12.68 -24.84
C LEU A 834 -8.89 -13.56 -23.82
N ALA A 835 -9.86 -13.01 -23.07
CA ALA A 835 -10.62 -13.79 -22.09
C ALA A 835 -11.36 -14.98 -22.72
N ALA A 836 -11.85 -14.85 -23.95
CA ALA A 836 -12.46 -15.95 -24.69
C ALA A 836 -11.48 -17.12 -24.89
N ARG A 837 -10.19 -16.84 -25.14
CA ARG A 837 -9.15 -17.88 -25.26
C ARG A 837 -8.87 -18.61 -23.95
N TYR A 838 -9.00 -17.91 -22.83
CA TYR A 838 -8.93 -18.54 -21.50
C TYR A 838 -10.18 -19.37 -21.22
N ALA A 839 -11.36 -18.89 -21.61
CA ALA A 839 -12.61 -19.64 -21.49
C ALA A 839 -12.60 -20.93 -22.33
N GLU A 840 -11.88 -20.98 -23.45
CA GLU A 840 -11.65 -22.20 -24.25
C GLU A 840 -10.88 -23.32 -23.50
N LEU A 841 -10.24 -23.03 -22.37
CA LEU A 841 -9.65 -24.06 -21.50
C LEU A 841 -10.70 -24.88 -20.74
N VAL A 842 -11.96 -24.39 -20.68
CA VAL A 842 -13.08 -25.13 -20.11
C VAL A 842 -13.61 -26.11 -21.16
N ALA A 843 -13.46 -27.41 -20.91
CA ALA A 843 -13.84 -28.47 -21.84
C ALA A 843 -15.37 -28.59 -22.02
N ASP A 844 -16.14 -28.34 -20.96
CA ASP A 844 -17.61 -28.29 -21.02
C ASP A 844 -18.07 -26.98 -21.69
N GLU A 845 -18.54 -27.10 -22.93
CA GLU A 845 -19.04 -25.98 -23.73
C GLU A 845 -20.32 -25.36 -23.16
N GLU A 846 -21.21 -26.14 -22.55
CA GLU A 846 -22.43 -25.62 -21.94
C GLU A 846 -22.10 -24.81 -20.69
N LEU A 847 -21.20 -25.31 -19.84
CA LEU A 847 -20.69 -24.57 -18.69
C LEU A 847 -19.98 -23.28 -19.12
N ARG A 848 -19.12 -23.37 -20.15
CA ARG A 848 -18.41 -22.23 -20.70
C ARG A 848 -19.38 -21.13 -21.16
N ARG A 849 -20.39 -21.47 -21.96
CA ARG A 849 -21.41 -20.50 -22.42
C ARG A 849 -22.22 -19.93 -21.26
N ARG A 850 -22.68 -20.77 -20.34
CA ARG A 850 -23.49 -20.36 -19.18
C ARG A 850 -22.83 -19.25 -18.36
N VAL A 851 -21.51 -19.32 -18.16
CA VAL A 851 -20.77 -18.35 -17.35
C VAL A 851 -20.17 -17.22 -18.21
N PHE A 852 -19.48 -17.54 -19.31
CA PHE A 852 -18.78 -16.53 -20.09
C PHE A 852 -19.74 -15.57 -20.81
N ASP A 853 -20.89 -16.03 -21.29
CA ASP A 853 -21.86 -15.16 -21.97
C ASP A 853 -22.44 -14.11 -21.00
N LYS A 854 -22.70 -14.50 -19.74
CA LYS A 854 -23.10 -13.57 -18.67
C LYS A 854 -22.04 -12.49 -18.43
N ILE A 855 -20.77 -12.87 -18.41
CA ILE A 855 -19.63 -11.93 -18.26
C ILE A 855 -19.58 -10.96 -19.44
N VAL A 856 -19.69 -11.47 -20.68
CA VAL A 856 -19.66 -10.64 -21.89
C VAL A 856 -20.83 -9.64 -21.92
N ASP A 857 -22.03 -10.08 -21.57
CA ASP A 857 -23.22 -9.24 -21.57
C ASP A 857 -23.15 -8.15 -20.50
N GLU A 858 -22.71 -8.48 -19.28
CA GLU A 858 -22.54 -7.48 -18.22
C GLU A 858 -21.42 -6.49 -18.55
N HIS A 859 -20.35 -6.91 -19.22
CA HIS A 859 -19.26 -6.02 -19.65
C HIS A 859 -19.76 -4.95 -20.63
N ARG A 860 -20.48 -5.37 -21.67
CA ARG A 860 -21.09 -4.46 -22.66
C ARG A 860 -22.05 -3.48 -21.98
N ARG A 861 -22.89 -4.00 -21.09
CA ARG A 861 -23.88 -3.21 -20.35
C ARG A 861 -23.22 -2.18 -19.44
N THR A 862 -22.16 -2.57 -18.74
CA THR A 862 -21.39 -1.67 -17.86
C THR A 862 -20.75 -0.53 -18.66
N ILE A 863 -20.16 -0.81 -19.83
CA ILE A 863 -19.61 0.24 -20.71
C ILE A 863 -20.71 1.18 -21.20
N ALA A 864 -21.86 0.65 -21.60
CA ALA A 864 -22.99 1.45 -22.07
C ALA A 864 -23.52 2.38 -20.97
N MET A 865 -23.71 1.86 -19.75
CA MET A 865 -24.14 2.65 -18.60
C MET A 865 -23.10 3.68 -18.17
N HIS A 866 -21.81 3.33 -18.16
CA HIS A 866 -20.73 4.29 -17.89
C HIS A 866 -20.78 5.46 -18.87
N LYS A 867 -20.89 5.19 -20.19
CA LYS A 867 -21.00 6.23 -21.21
C LYS A 867 -22.25 7.09 -21.01
N LEU A 868 -23.40 6.47 -20.69
CA LEU A 868 -24.65 7.18 -20.45
C LEU A 868 -24.55 8.15 -19.28
N ILE A 869 -23.93 7.72 -18.17
CA ILE A 869 -23.80 8.52 -16.95
C ILE A 869 -22.74 9.62 -17.10
N THR A 870 -21.56 9.29 -17.63
CA THR A 870 -20.43 10.24 -17.70
C THR A 870 -20.49 11.17 -18.91
N GLY A 871 -21.21 10.79 -19.96
CA GLY A 871 -21.19 11.47 -21.26
C GLY A 871 -19.89 11.27 -22.05
N GLN A 872 -18.99 10.39 -21.60
CA GLN A 872 -17.68 10.17 -22.22
C GLN A 872 -17.69 8.93 -23.12
N ASP A 873 -17.20 9.09 -24.35
CA ASP A 873 -17.05 7.99 -25.32
C ASP A 873 -15.86 7.05 -25.02
N ASN A 874 -14.91 7.48 -24.20
CA ASN A 874 -13.70 6.74 -23.87
C ASN A 874 -13.59 6.58 -22.34
N LEU A 875 -13.36 5.33 -21.90
CA LEU A 875 -13.23 4.95 -20.49
C LEU A 875 -12.12 5.72 -19.74
N LEU A 876 -11.10 6.23 -20.43
CA LEU A 876 -9.97 6.93 -19.82
C LEU A 876 -9.89 8.42 -20.22
N ALA A 877 -11.02 9.06 -20.50
CA ALA A 877 -11.02 10.47 -20.94
C ALA A 877 -10.62 11.44 -19.82
N ASP A 878 -10.90 11.10 -18.56
CA ASP A 878 -10.46 11.81 -17.35
C ASP A 878 -8.97 11.60 -17.03
N ASN A 879 -8.34 10.55 -17.55
CA ASN A 879 -6.91 10.25 -17.34
C ASN A 879 -6.13 10.01 -18.65
N PRO A 880 -5.81 11.07 -19.41
CA PRO A 880 -5.09 10.96 -20.68
C PRO A 880 -3.69 10.34 -20.57
N ALA A 881 -3.02 10.51 -19.41
CA ALA A 881 -1.70 9.94 -19.18
C ALA A 881 -1.75 8.42 -19.08
N LEU A 882 -2.72 7.90 -18.32
CA LEU A 882 -2.97 6.46 -18.24
C LEU A 882 -3.43 5.90 -19.58
N ALA A 883 -4.31 6.60 -20.31
CA ALA A 883 -4.73 6.18 -21.65
C ALA A 883 -3.53 5.94 -22.57
N ARG A 884 -2.57 6.88 -22.61
CA ARG A 884 -1.33 6.72 -23.39
C ARG A 884 -0.49 5.52 -22.93
N SER A 885 -0.34 5.36 -21.62
CA SER A 885 0.44 4.28 -21.01
C SER A 885 -0.17 2.91 -21.30
N VAL A 886 -1.48 2.75 -21.17
CA VAL A 886 -2.21 1.52 -21.51
C VAL A 886 -2.06 1.21 -23.01
N PHE A 887 -2.24 2.21 -23.87
CA PHE A 887 -2.13 2.05 -25.32
C PHE A 887 -0.75 1.54 -25.77
N ASN A 888 0.33 2.06 -25.17
CA ASN A 888 1.69 1.67 -25.56
C ASN A 888 2.13 0.31 -24.98
N ARG A 889 1.62 -0.08 -23.80
CA ARG A 889 2.07 -1.29 -23.08
C ARG A 889 1.38 -2.58 -23.53
N PHE A 890 0.10 -2.49 -23.88
CA PHE A 890 -0.73 -3.68 -24.10
C PHE A 890 -0.29 -4.58 -25.27
N PRO A 891 0.28 -4.06 -26.37
CA PRO A 891 0.84 -4.92 -27.41
C PRO A 891 1.94 -5.87 -26.91
N TYR A 892 2.64 -5.53 -25.83
CA TYR A 892 3.64 -6.43 -25.23
C TYR A 892 3.03 -7.51 -24.32
N LEU A 893 1.75 -7.38 -23.95
CA LEU A 893 1.05 -8.35 -23.09
C LEU A 893 0.41 -9.48 -23.87
N GLU A 894 -0.02 -9.19 -25.10
CA GLU A 894 -0.78 -10.13 -25.91
C GLU A 894 -0.02 -11.44 -26.18
N PRO A 895 1.28 -11.43 -26.53
CA PRO A 895 2.06 -12.66 -26.66
C PRO A 895 2.15 -13.46 -25.35
N LEU A 896 2.27 -12.77 -24.20
CA LEU A 896 2.32 -13.42 -22.89
C LEU A 896 1.01 -14.14 -22.56
N ASN A 897 -0.13 -13.53 -22.87
CA ASN A 897 -1.44 -14.17 -22.65
C ASN A 897 -1.62 -15.41 -23.54
N HIS A 898 -1.28 -15.33 -24.83
CA HIS A 898 -1.38 -16.49 -25.73
C HIS A 898 -0.45 -17.64 -25.32
N LEU A 899 0.80 -17.32 -24.97
CA LEU A 899 1.75 -18.31 -24.46
C LEU A 899 1.27 -18.92 -23.14
N GLN A 900 0.68 -18.13 -22.23
CA GLN A 900 0.11 -18.67 -20.99
C GLN A 900 -1.03 -19.65 -21.27
N VAL A 901 -1.96 -19.33 -22.16
CA VAL A 901 -3.08 -20.23 -22.52
C VAL A 901 -2.55 -21.54 -23.12
N GLU A 902 -1.57 -21.48 -24.02
CA GLU A 902 -0.96 -22.68 -24.60
C GLU A 902 -0.26 -23.55 -23.56
N LEU A 903 0.54 -22.94 -22.67
CA LEU A 903 1.25 -23.69 -21.63
C LEU A 903 0.30 -24.28 -20.59
N LEU A 904 -0.75 -23.57 -20.19
CA LEU A 904 -1.80 -24.11 -19.31
C LEU A 904 -2.50 -25.30 -19.95
N ARG A 905 -2.81 -25.22 -21.26
CA ARG A 905 -3.43 -26.31 -22.01
C ARG A 905 -2.55 -27.56 -21.99
N ARG A 906 -1.25 -27.42 -22.29
CA ARG A 906 -0.29 -28.54 -22.26
C ARG A 906 -0.17 -29.15 -20.88
N TYR A 907 0.05 -28.30 -19.88
CA TYR A 907 0.20 -28.74 -18.49
C TYR A 907 -1.01 -29.55 -18.03
N ARG A 908 -2.22 -29.04 -18.28
CA ARG A 908 -3.47 -29.71 -17.90
C ARG A 908 -3.78 -30.96 -18.73
N SER A 909 -3.15 -31.12 -19.90
CA SER A 909 -3.22 -32.34 -20.71
C SER A 909 -2.19 -33.42 -20.31
N GLY A 910 -1.36 -33.17 -19.28
CA GLY A 910 -0.39 -34.11 -18.74
C GLY A 910 1.06 -33.89 -19.17
N ASP A 911 1.40 -32.70 -19.70
CA ASP A 911 2.79 -32.32 -19.96
C ASP A 911 3.48 -31.87 -18.68
N ASP A 912 4.23 -32.78 -18.05
CA ASP A 912 4.91 -32.57 -16.78
C ASP A 912 6.33 -31.98 -16.93
N ASP A 913 6.70 -31.45 -18.10
CA ASP A 913 8.01 -30.79 -18.28
C ASP A 913 8.15 -29.58 -17.34
N GLU A 914 9.26 -29.53 -16.61
CA GLU A 914 9.60 -28.45 -15.67
C GLU A 914 9.62 -27.07 -16.36
N LEU A 915 10.01 -27.02 -17.64
CA LEU A 915 10.05 -25.78 -18.41
C LEU A 915 8.65 -25.27 -18.76
N VAL A 916 7.65 -26.15 -18.93
CA VAL A 916 6.25 -25.75 -19.16
C VAL A 916 5.69 -25.09 -17.90
N GLN A 917 5.87 -25.74 -16.74
CA GLN A 917 5.49 -25.16 -15.45
C GLN A 917 6.18 -23.82 -15.23
N ARG A 918 7.50 -23.77 -15.43
CA ARG A 918 8.28 -22.53 -15.30
C ARG A 918 7.83 -21.45 -16.27
N GLY A 919 7.47 -21.81 -17.50
CA GLY A 919 6.92 -20.90 -18.50
C GLY A 919 5.61 -20.26 -18.05
N ILE A 920 4.70 -21.04 -17.44
CA ILE A 920 3.46 -20.52 -16.83
C ILE A 920 3.82 -19.48 -15.77
N LEU A 921 4.72 -19.80 -14.83
CA LEU A 921 5.11 -18.87 -13.77
C LEU A 921 5.74 -17.58 -14.32
N LEU A 922 6.56 -17.68 -15.38
CA LEU A 922 7.16 -16.51 -16.04
C LEU A 922 6.11 -15.63 -16.72
N THR A 923 5.13 -16.23 -17.43
CA THR A 923 4.03 -15.46 -18.04
C THR A 923 3.22 -14.73 -16.97
N MET A 924 2.94 -15.39 -15.85
CA MET A 924 2.17 -14.79 -14.75
C MET A 924 2.89 -13.58 -14.15
N ASN A 925 4.21 -13.68 -13.93
CA ASN A 925 5.01 -12.55 -13.45
C ASN A 925 5.08 -11.40 -14.46
N GLY A 926 5.27 -11.70 -15.75
CA GLY A 926 5.30 -10.70 -16.82
C GLY A 926 3.98 -9.93 -16.92
N LEU A 927 2.85 -10.65 -16.91
CA LEU A 927 1.50 -10.07 -16.95
C LEU A 927 1.22 -9.22 -15.71
N ALA A 928 1.50 -9.73 -14.51
CA ALA A 928 1.29 -8.99 -13.26
C ALA A 928 2.12 -7.69 -13.20
N SER A 929 3.39 -7.76 -13.61
CA SER A 929 4.30 -6.59 -13.62
C SER A 929 3.84 -5.50 -14.58
N ALA A 930 3.24 -5.88 -15.69
CA ALA A 930 2.82 -4.94 -16.74
C ALA A 930 1.43 -4.35 -16.49
N LEU A 931 0.50 -5.15 -15.97
CA LEU A 931 -0.85 -4.68 -15.61
C LEU A 931 -0.84 -3.72 -14.41
N ARG A 932 0.17 -3.81 -13.53
CA ARG A 932 0.24 -3.08 -12.25
C ARG A 932 -1.04 -3.34 -11.43
N ASN A 933 -1.77 -2.31 -11.01
CA ASN A 933 -3.06 -2.44 -10.33
C ASN A 933 -4.17 -2.90 -11.28
N SER A 934 -5.12 -3.71 -10.82
CA SER A 934 -6.09 -4.36 -11.72
C SER A 934 -7.47 -4.68 -11.13
N GLY A 935 -7.77 -4.25 -9.91
CA GLY A 935 -9.10 -4.38 -9.31
C GLY A 935 -9.20 -3.53 -8.07
#